data_AF-A0A4R2LC84-F1
#
_entry.id   AF-A0A4R2LC84-F1
#
_cell.length_a   1.000
_cell.length_b   1.000
_cell.length_c   1.000
_cell.angle_alpha   90.00
_cell.angle_beta   90.00
_cell.angle_gamma   90.00
#
_symmetry.space_group_name_H-M   'P 1'
#
loop_
_entity.id
_entity.type
_entity.pdbx_description
1 polymer ?
#
loop_
_entity_poly.entity_id
_entity_poly.type
_entity_poly.pdbx_seq_one_letter_code
_entity_poly.pdbx_strand_id
1 'polypeptide(L)'
;MAQYAFSMRDQSLGITWAKLHQEICCNPDLCKKTMKQKEFMDKMFMRVSDTKSDTHIKGELYITAFAPERDTESSSVKKYIGYMYYAKDGIHSRFKNVRDYFITQKNKSGEDWDYKTHPDIVAFKSIWEELIPVSGPDTDYNEPLELAIDEVLRNIPDTPLQLMERLSALNDAHEYSLTLAILSAIASTLFCFGCGKPFEENDFALQDLILPPLPKHEESLALEKARELVEEKKGTLKELEDKLVFPLKTPFEKGEANYLLAKRAYQLDNKKLFEAYLNKAVECGNKKAIRLKNEERAIKLLARSRSIFYGSEQTDPRFVKECCENCQKILHFSPSVDENYRGEASYMLYKYIKIGLYISPSGETAQDYLSLSHRLGYPLAKDDWNASNNVSVEPQYERPETANEGTCFVNTRNIYSETFAKTIPHSWNDDLTEFNLESIEKIIYDNCHCRFLFIDDHPLKNMQDFFSLLQLIKDSSPESVEYYEVFIRHDFEKAKPLVDTALSHLANYKIAVYILDDDKQAAQQLLSFHPLFYPVKSINFNLPAIQTGQERPILNFTVLGDTRVAEWLVREAFWMMGFKDDLIENRITVLANAGEQFVMNIKSQYPGMAKGNLNIDGIEFPDIKGIDIDYSSPTLYRQIAELLNVSRYNYFVVATDSDEENLSLAMKIKELLIRNSVFANKKQEFIVPSPVAFLCKDDNLSWLSKELVVEQEDEGDRWFNTWNLIPFGEISKRYSWNNITGGTFEELARCIHYQYNGVTLDDVINQTDHWKKATHEYYLRQYNQDSSYSSALSMPYRIFQFQDDEHNQIIPAAWSICQSTVFSSVNQLKALSNRFSRFLSSKERANEEQKIAEWEHARWVKWMISRGWMPASIDDVVFAYENGNPRPQLFVAKLHPCICSYYDLQILQDELLAKCGMNKDFFTYDLLNIRDTQKLLALEWLHPTSKEKTL
;
A
#
# COMPACT_ATOMS: atom_id res chain seq x y z
N MET A 1 -43.92 26.16 26.27
CA MET A 1 -43.86 24.92 25.47
C MET A 1 -42.46 24.64 24.93
N ALA A 2 -41.95 25.38 23.93
CA ALA A 2 -40.59 25.12 23.38
C ALA A 2 -39.49 25.04 24.45
N GLN A 3 -39.55 25.89 25.48
CA GLN A 3 -38.62 25.92 26.62
C GLN A 3 -38.64 24.64 27.48
N TYR A 4 -39.78 23.93 27.52
CA TYR A 4 -39.96 22.65 28.23
C TYR A 4 -39.50 21.47 27.36
N ALA A 5 -39.70 21.52 26.04
CA ALA A 5 -39.10 20.58 25.10
C ALA A 5 -37.56 20.70 25.09
N PHE A 6 -37.04 21.93 25.17
CA PHE A 6 -35.61 22.21 25.26
C PHE A 6 -34.95 21.62 26.53
N SER A 7 -35.67 21.51 27.65
CA SER A 7 -35.20 20.84 28.86
C SER A 7 -35.31 19.30 28.83
N MET A 8 -35.95 18.72 27.81
CA MET A 8 -36.22 17.28 27.68
C MET A 8 -35.39 16.57 26.59
N ARG A 9 -34.63 17.32 25.79
CA ARG A 9 -33.73 16.81 24.74
C ARG A 9 -32.33 16.48 25.31
N ASP A 10 -31.52 15.76 24.54
CA ASP A 10 -30.10 15.59 24.84
C ASP A 10 -29.33 16.93 24.76
N GLN A 11 -28.42 17.13 25.71
CA GLN A 11 -27.60 18.33 25.84
C GLN A 11 -26.27 18.24 25.07
N SER A 12 -25.89 17.03 24.61
CA SER A 12 -24.73 16.79 23.74
C SER A 12 -24.73 17.67 22.47
N LEU A 13 -25.91 17.94 21.91
CA LEU A 13 -26.11 18.61 20.62
C LEU A 13 -25.79 20.12 20.59
N GLY A 14 -25.22 20.70 21.66
CA GLY A 14 -24.60 22.05 21.69
C GLY A 14 -25.50 23.29 21.49
N ILE A 15 -26.67 23.16 20.87
CA ILE A 15 -27.59 24.27 20.57
C ILE A 15 -28.09 24.89 21.88
N THR A 16 -27.80 26.16 22.15
CA THR A 16 -28.20 26.86 23.39
C THR A 16 -29.61 27.45 23.30
N TRP A 17 -30.28 27.62 24.45
CA TRP A 17 -31.65 28.18 24.49
C TRP A 17 -31.69 29.61 23.95
N ALA A 18 -30.64 30.41 24.18
CA ALA A 18 -30.53 31.76 23.63
C ALA A 18 -30.60 31.76 22.09
N LYS A 19 -29.88 30.83 21.44
CA LYS A 19 -29.86 30.70 19.97
C LYS A 19 -31.24 30.26 19.44
N LEU A 20 -31.86 29.26 20.07
CA LEU A 20 -33.21 28.79 19.67
C LEU A 20 -34.30 29.85 19.90
N HIS A 21 -34.20 30.62 20.99
CA HIS A 21 -35.12 31.73 21.27
C HIS A 21 -34.98 32.86 20.25
N GLN A 22 -33.76 33.14 19.78
CA GLN A 22 -33.50 34.14 18.76
C GLN A 22 -34.07 33.72 17.39
N GLU A 23 -33.92 32.44 17.01
CA GLU A 23 -34.45 31.87 15.76
C GLU A 23 -35.99 31.74 15.74
N ILE A 24 -36.63 31.40 16.87
CA ILE A 24 -38.06 31.05 16.89
C ILE A 24 -38.92 32.15 17.53
N CYS A 25 -38.52 32.70 18.68
CA CYS A 25 -39.34 33.66 19.43
C CYS A 25 -39.12 35.12 19.02
N CYS A 26 -37.92 35.45 18.51
CA CYS A 26 -37.60 36.80 18.03
C CYS A 26 -37.82 36.97 16.52
N ASN A 27 -38.10 35.89 15.77
CA ASN A 27 -38.35 35.91 14.34
C ASN A 27 -39.74 36.49 14.04
N PRO A 28 -39.85 37.67 13.39
CA PRO A 28 -41.13 38.36 13.26
C PRO A 28 -42.16 37.64 12.38
N ASP A 29 -41.73 36.75 11.48
CA ASP A 29 -42.62 36.13 10.49
C ASP A 29 -43.30 34.85 11.01
N LEU A 30 -42.64 34.10 11.90
CA LEU A 30 -43.25 33.00 12.65
C LEU A 30 -44.37 33.49 13.58
N CYS A 31 -44.21 34.67 14.18
CA CYS A 31 -45.18 35.23 15.14
C CYS A 31 -46.44 35.86 14.49
N LYS A 32 -46.51 36.00 13.16
CA LYS A 32 -47.62 36.68 12.46
C LYS A 32 -48.85 35.79 12.18
N LYS A 33 -48.79 34.48 12.43
CA LYS A 33 -49.95 33.56 12.30
C LYS A 33 -50.05 32.61 13.50
N THR A 34 -51.26 32.46 14.02
CA THR A 34 -51.61 31.49 15.07
C THR A 34 -51.66 30.06 14.53
N MET A 35 -50.48 29.42 14.47
CA MET A 35 -50.37 27.98 14.24
C MET A 35 -51.05 27.19 15.36
N LYS A 36 -51.65 26.04 15.03
CA LYS A 36 -52.26 25.16 16.04
C LYS A 36 -51.19 24.31 16.73
N GLN A 37 -51.45 23.89 17.97
CA GLN A 37 -50.49 23.14 18.79
C GLN A 37 -49.92 21.90 18.07
N LYS A 38 -50.77 21.16 17.33
CA LYS A 38 -50.33 20.00 16.55
C LYS A 38 -49.40 20.41 15.39
N GLU A 39 -49.80 21.40 14.61
CA GLU A 39 -49.06 21.94 13.44
C GLU A 39 -47.66 22.47 13.81
N PHE A 40 -47.49 23.00 15.03
CA PHE A 40 -46.19 23.38 15.59
C PHE A 40 -45.34 22.16 16.00
N MET A 41 -45.96 21.10 16.52
CA MET A 41 -45.26 19.86 16.89
C MET A 41 -44.88 19.02 15.67
N ASP A 42 -45.77 18.91 14.68
CA ASP A 42 -45.56 18.19 13.42
C ASP A 42 -44.39 18.80 12.60
N LYS A 43 -44.08 20.09 12.78
CA LYS A 43 -42.89 20.77 12.22
C LYS A 43 -41.63 20.71 13.09
N MET A 44 -41.75 20.26 14.34
CA MET A 44 -40.63 20.08 15.28
C MET A 44 -40.12 18.63 15.32
N PHE A 45 -40.90 17.66 14.83
CA PHE A 45 -40.59 16.23 14.88
C PHE A 45 -40.96 15.52 13.57
N MET A 46 -39.96 15.14 12.77
CA MET A 46 -40.19 14.17 11.69
C MET A 46 -40.25 12.75 12.27
N ARG A 47 -41.48 12.22 12.38
CA ARG A 47 -41.84 10.84 12.79
C ARG A 47 -41.57 10.57 14.30
N VAL A 48 -42.20 9.60 14.97
CA VAL A 48 -43.20 8.56 14.61
C VAL A 48 -44.46 8.73 15.55
N SER A 49 -45.43 7.83 15.84
CA SER A 49 -45.64 6.39 15.58
C SER A 49 -47.15 6.00 15.57
N ASP A 50 -47.50 5.09 14.66
CA ASP A 50 -48.25 3.83 14.87
C ASP A 50 -49.73 3.74 15.39
N THR A 51 -50.39 2.65 14.94
CA THR A 51 -51.65 2.00 15.38
C THR A 51 -53.01 2.74 15.28
N LYS A 52 -53.80 2.45 14.23
CA LYS A 52 -54.98 1.52 14.27
C LYS A 52 -55.87 1.54 13.01
N SER A 53 -56.24 0.32 12.58
CA SER A 53 -57.45 -0.09 11.81
C SER A 53 -57.97 0.76 10.63
N ASP A 54 -58.02 0.11 9.47
CA ASP A 54 -59.13 0.16 8.50
C ASP A 54 -59.55 1.53 7.93
N THR A 55 -58.72 2.10 7.04
CA THR A 55 -59.24 2.90 5.91
C THR A 55 -58.25 2.94 4.74
N HIS A 56 -58.74 2.73 3.52
CA HIS A 56 -57.93 2.73 2.28
C HIS A 56 -57.57 4.15 1.82
N ILE A 57 -56.87 4.95 2.65
CA ILE A 57 -56.53 6.35 2.35
C ILE A 57 -55.02 6.61 2.51
N LYS A 58 -54.21 5.78 1.83
CA LYS A 58 -52.76 6.04 1.60
C LYS A 58 -52.34 5.98 0.13
N GLY A 59 -53.20 5.54 -0.79
CA GLY A 59 -52.89 5.43 -2.22
C GLY A 59 -53.23 6.67 -3.07
N GLU A 60 -54.26 7.44 -2.69
CA GLU A 60 -54.78 8.53 -3.54
C GLU A 60 -53.77 9.67 -3.75
N LEU A 61 -52.96 10.01 -2.73
CA LEU A 61 -51.96 11.07 -2.81
C LEU A 61 -50.85 10.79 -3.84
N TYR A 62 -50.43 9.53 -3.98
CA TYR A 62 -49.47 9.12 -5.01
C TYR A 62 -50.14 8.99 -6.39
N ILE A 63 -51.32 8.37 -6.48
CA ILE A 63 -51.98 8.11 -7.77
C ILE A 63 -52.40 9.41 -8.46
N THR A 64 -52.78 10.45 -7.71
CA THR A 64 -53.15 11.76 -8.27
C THR A 64 -51.99 12.46 -9.00
N ALA A 65 -50.73 12.12 -8.68
CA ALA A 65 -49.55 12.63 -9.38
C ALA A 65 -49.28 11.95 -10.73
N PHE A 66 -49.88 10.77 -10.99
CA PHE A 66 -49.59 9.94 -12.19
C PHE A 66 -50.76 9.86 -13.19
N ALA A 67 -51.77 10.71 -13.08
CA ALA A 67 -52.97 10.68 -13.91
C ALA A 67 -53.39 12.07 -14.42
N PRO A 68 -52.96 12.48 -15.64
CA PRO A 68 -53.55 13.64 -16.31
C PRO A 68 -54.99 13.34 -16.74
N GLU A 69 -55.87 14.35 -16.65
CA GLU A 69 -57.21 14.28 -17.24
C GLU A 69 -57.13 14.39 -18.77
N ARG A 70 -57.89 13.53 -19.48
CA ARG A 70 -58.00 13.43 -20.96
C ARG A 70 -56.69 12.87 -21.58
N ASP A 71 -56.64 11.72 -22.25
CA ASP A 71 -57.68 11.01 -23.01
C ASP A 71 -57.84 9.52 -22.59
N THR A 72 -58.74 8.80 -23.25
CA THR A 72 -59.48 7.68 -22.65
C THR A 72 -59.17 6.29 -23.21
N GLU A 73 -58.60 6.15 -24.41
CA GLU A 73 -58.38 4.85 -25.05
C GLU A 73 -56.92 4.65 -25.55
N SER A 74 -56.45 3.40 -25.51
CA SER A 74 -55.12 2.92 -25.97
C SER A 74 -53.89 3.18 -25.08
N SER A 75 -53.77 2.45 -23.95
CA SER A 75 -52.44 1.95 -23.52
C SER A 75 -52.52 0.60 -22.79
N SER A 76 -51.59 -0.30 -23.10
CA SER A 76 -51.48 -1.63 -22.45
C SER A 76 -51.18 -1.52 -20.95
N VAL A 77 -50.49 -0.45 -20.54
CA VAL A 77 -50.08 -0.19 -19.15
C VAL A 77 -51.28 0.10 -18.23
N LYS A 78 -52.29 0.87 -18.69
CA LYS A 78 -53.55 1.04 -17.92
C LYS A 78 -54.26 -0.31 -17.71
N LYS A 79 -54.16 -1.23 -18.67
CA LYS A 79 -54.71 -2.59 -18.58
C LYS A 79 -53.94 -3.45 -17.55
N TYR A 80 -52.61 -3.35 -17.54
CA TYR A 80 -51.73 -4.01 -16.56
C TYR A 80 -52.03 -3.56 -15.12
N ILE A 81 -52.07 -2.25 -14.87
CA ILE A 81 -52.46 -1.68 -13.56
C ILE A 81 -53.89 -2.12 -13.18
N GLY A 82 -54.81 -2.16 -14.16
CA GLY A 82 -56.14 -2.72 -13.98
C GLY A 82 -56.16 -4.18 -13.51
N TYR A 83 -55.30 -5.05 -14.05
CA TYR A 83 -55.20 -6.45 -13.59
C TYR A 83 -54.64 -6.57 -12.16
N MET A 84 -53.67 -5.71 -11.78
CA MET A 84 -53.18 -5.66 -10.39
C MET A 84 -54.23 -5.15 -9.40
N TYR A 85 -55.14 -4.25 -9.84
CA TYR A 85 -56.13 -3.61 -8.98
C TYR A 85 -57.45 -4.41 -8.87
N TYR A 86 -57.99 -4.91 -9.99
CA TYR A 86 -59.29 -5.59 -10.05
C TYR A 86 -59.25 -7.11 -9.82
N ALA A 87 -58.07 -7.71 -9.61
CA ALA A 87 -57.96 -9.10 -9.17
C ALA A 87 -58.60 -9.25 -7.76
N LYS A 88 -59.79 -9.84 -7.71
CA LYS A 88 -60.64 -9.86 -6.51
C LYS A 88 -60.05 -10.65 -5.34
N ASP A 89 -59.24 -11.64 -5.64
CA ASP A 89 -58.59 -12.50 -4.65
C ASP A 89 -57.19 -11.99 -4.29
N GLY A 90 -56.61 -12.56 -3.23
CA GLY A 90 -55.39 -12.06 -2.59
C GLY A 90 -54.13 -12.05 -3.48
N ILE A 91 -53.07 -11.40 -2.99
CA ILE A 91 -51.78 -11.12 -3.67
C ILE A 91 -51.28 -12.27 -4.56
N HIS A 92 -51.29 -13.51 -4.06
CA HIS A 92 -50.89 -14.71 -4.80
C HIS A 92 -51.60 -14.89 -6.16
N SER A 93 -52.90 -14.60 -6.25
CA SER A 93 -53.65 -14.69 -7.53
C SER A 93 -53.21 -13.63 -8.54
N ARG A 94 -52.76 -12.46 -8.04
CA ARG A 94 -52.36 -11.30 -8.84
C ARG A 94 -51.01 -11.58 -9.51
N PHE A 95 -50.03 -12.01 -8.72
CA PHE A 95 -48.73 -12.47 -9.22
C PHE A 95 -48.88 -13.63 -10.21
N LYS A 96 -49.69 -14.64 -9.88
CA LYS A 96 -49.92 -15.77 -10.78
C LYS A 96 -50.51 -15.34 -12.13
N ASN A 97 -51.53 -14.50 -12.15
CA ASN A 97 -52.15 -14.01 -13.38
C ASN A 97 -51.17 -13.18 -14.24
N VAL A 98 -50.32 -12.36 -13.62
CA VAL A 98 -49.28 -11.57 -14.32
C VAL A 98 -48.20 -12.48 -14.91
N ARG A 99 -47.65 -13.39 -14.11
CA ARG A 99 -46.61 -14.36 -14.52
C ARG A 99 -47.10 -15.27 -15.65
N ASP A 100 -48.26 -15.89 -15.48
CA ASP A 100 -48.80 -16.85 -16.44
C ASP A 100 -49.18 -16.15 -17.77
N TYR A 101 -49.56 -14.87 -17.73
CA TYR A 101 -49.73 -14.03 -18.93
C TYR A 101 -48.40 -13.73 -19.63
N PHE A 102 -47.35 -13.29 -18.91
CA PHE A 102 -46.05 -13.00 -19.53
C PHE A 102 -45.38 -14.25 -20.13
N ILE A 103 -45.44 -15.40 -19.46
CA ILE A 103 -44.99 -16.68 -20.03
C ILE A 103 -45.77 -17.01 -21.30
N THR A 104 -47.08 -16.78 -21.31
CA THR A 104 -47.93 -16.96 -22.51
C THR A 104 -47.57 -15.99 -23.65
N GLN A 105 -47.01 -14.80 -23.36
CA GLN A 105 -46.57 -13.86 -24.40
C GLN A 105 -45.15 -14.16 -24.91
N LYS A 106 -44.19 -14.56 -24.05
CA LYS A 106 -42.87 -15.06 -24.52
C LYS A 106 -43.06 -16.26 -25.46
N ASN A 107 -43.94 -17.19 -25.09
CA ASN A 107 -44.32 -18.34 -25.93
C ASN A 107 -45.14 -17.97 -27.19
N LYS A 108 -45.41 -16.69 -27.44
CA LYS A 108 -46.07 -16.16 -28.64
C LYS A 108 -45.20 -15.21 -29.48
N SER A 109 -44.23 -14.50 -28.88
CA SER A 109 -43.28 -13.69 -29.67
C SER A 109 -42.33 -14.57 -30.47
N GLY A 110 -41.99 -15.75 -29.95
CA GLY A 110 -41.12 -16.72 -30.63
C GLY A 110 -39.64 -16.35 -30.58
N GLU A 111 -39.26 -15.40 -29.74
CA GLU A 111 -37.89 -14.91 -29.59
C GLU A 111 -37.09 -15.79 -28.63
N ASP A 112 -35.97 -16.32 -29.12
CA ASP A 112 -35.08 -17.19 -28.37
C ASP A 112 -33.85 -16.39 -27.91
N TRP A 113 -33.86 -15.97 -26.63
CA TRP A 113 -32.79 -15.17 -26.01
C TRP A 113 -32.53 -15.58 -24.57
N ASP A 114 -31.24 -15.58 -24.20
CA ASP A 114 -30.75 -15.90 -22.86
C ASP A 114 -30.76 -14.66 -21.96
N TYR A 115 -31.46 -14.77 -20.84
CA TYR A 115 -31.59 -13.71 -19.83
C TYR A 115 -30.25 -13.40 -19.13
N LYS A 116 -29.30 -14.34 -19.13
CA LYS A 116 -28.00 -14.19 -18.46
C LYS A 116 -27.04 -13.25 -19.20
N THR A 117 -27.30 -12.96 -20.48
CA THR A 117 -26.41 -12.18 -21.35
C THR A 117 -27.10 -10.97 -22.00
N HIS A 118 -28.38 -10.72 -21.73
CA HIS A 118 -29.09 -9.55 -22.25
C HIS A 118 -28.51 -8.26 -21.64
N PRO A 119 -27.97 -7.31 -22.43
CA PRO A 119 -27.19 -6.18 -21.91
C PRO A 119 -27.92 -5.37 -20.83
N ASP A 120 -29.20 -5.09 -21.05
CA ASP A 120 -30.02 -4.21 -20.20
C ASP A 120 -30.43 -4.88 -18.88
N ILE A 121 -30.49 -6.22 -18.85
CA ILE A 121 -30.67 -7.00 -17.61
C ILE A 121 -29.36 -6.98 -16.81
N VAL A 122 -28.20 -7.08 -17.47
CA VAL A 122 -26.88 -6.98 -16.83
C VAL A 122 -26.65 -5.56 -16.27
N ALA A 123 -27.06 -4.51 -17.00
CA ALA A 123 -27.01 -3.12 -16.55
C ALA A 123 -27.97 -2.87 -15.37
N PHE A 124 -29.23 -3.31 -15.48
CA PHE A 124 -30.22 -3.21 -14.40
C PHE A 124 -29.74 -3.94 -13.13
N LYS A 125 -29.15 -5.13 -13.28
CA LYS A 125 -28.59 -5.90 -12.18
C LYS A 125 -27.54 -5.10 -11.40
N SER A 126 -26.58 -4.44 -12.08
CA SER A 126 -25.58 -3.64 -11.37
C SER A 126 -26.18 -2.44 -10.62
N ILE A 127 -27.21 -1.79 -11.18
CA ILE A 127 -27.95 -0.72 -10.49
C ILE A 127 -28.72 -1.26 -9.26
N TRP A 128 -29.32 -2.46 -9.38
CA TRP A 128 -30.02 -3.12 -8.28
C TRP A 128 -29.06 -3.56 -7.15
N GLU A 129 -27.84 -3.99 -7.51
CA GLU A 129 -26.78 -4.34 -6.56
C GLU A 129 -26.22 -3.12 -5.80
N GLU A 130 -26.35 -1.89 -6.32
CA GLU A 130 -25.99 -0.64 -5.62
C GLU A 130 -27.12 -0.09 -4.71
N LEU A 131 -28.39 -0.42 -4.96
CA LEU A 131 -29.54 0.21 -4.31
C LEU A 131 -30.10 -0.51 -3.07
N ILE A 132 -29.60 -1.71 -2.72
CA ILE A 132 -30.03 -2.45 -1.52
C ILE A 132 -29.02 -2.30 -0.37
N PRO A 133 -29.33 -1.54 0.70
CA PRO A 133 -28.67 -1.74 1.99
C PRO A 133 -29.13 -3.08 2.60
N VAL A 134 -28.21 -3.84 3.18
CA VAL A 134 -28.51 -5.14 3.82
C VAL A 134 -29.15 -4.91 5.20
N SER A 135 -30.41 -4.46 5.21
CA SER A 135 -31.22 -4.31 6.41
C SER A 135 -31.69 -5.67 6.93
N GLY A 136 -31.46 -5.93 8.22
CA GLY A 136 -32.10 -7.03 8.94
C GLY A 136 -33.61 -6.78 9.15
N PRO A 137 -34.33 -7.69 9.83
CA PRO A 137 -35.80 -7.66 9.92
C PRO A 137 -36.44 -6.41 10.59
N ASP A 138 -35.66 -5.58 11.27
CA ASP A 138 -36.14 -4.44 12.06
C ASP A 138 -35.39 -3.14 11.67
N THR A 139 -35.91 -2.35 10.71
CA THR A 139 -35.56 -0.92 10.54
C THR A 139 -36.57 -0.17 9.64
N ASP A 140 -36.92 1.07 9.99
CA ASP A 140 -37.93 1.88 9.29
C ASP A 140 -37.34 2.74 8.14
N TYR A 141 -37.99 2.69 6.97
CA TYR A 141 -38.02 3.68 5.87
C TYR A 141 -36.69 4.35 5.40
N ASN A 142 -36.25 4.02 4.18
CA ASN A 142 -35.13 4.70 3.50
C ASN A 142 -35.56 5.90 2.65
N GLU A 143 -35.42 7.10 3.19
CA GLU A 143 -35.46 8.38 2.45
C GLU A 143 -34.34 8.51 1.37
N PRO A 144 -33.13 7.94 1.52
CA PRO A 144 -32.11 7.96 0.47
C PRO A 144 -32.48 7.22 -0.82
N LEU A 145 -33.34 6.18 -0.76
CA LEU A 145 -33.77 5.43 -1.94
C LEU A 145 -34.72 6.27 -2.81
N GLU A 146 -35.54 7.10 -2.18
CA GLU A 146 -36.45 8.04 -2.85
C GLU A 146 -35.63 9.10 -3.62
N LEU A 147 -34.59 9.66 -2.99
CA LEU A 147 -33.64 10.59 -3.61
C LEU A 147 -32.83 9.95 -4.76
N ALA A 148 -32.35 8.72 -4.58
CA ALA A 148 -31.58 8.00 -5.60
C ALA A 148 -32.43 7.67 -6.85
N ILE A 149 -33.70 7.29 -6.66
CA ILE A 149 -34.65 7.09 -7.75
C ILE A 149 -34.90 8.42 -8.48
N ASP A 150 -35.14 9.51 -7.75
CA ASP A 150 -35.25 10.85 -8.35
C ASP A 150 -33.97 11.27 -9.09
N GLU A 151 -32.79 10.86 -8.64
CA GLU A 151 -31.50 11.20 -9.28
C GLU A 151 -31.25 10.40 -10.55
N VAL A 152 -31.62 9.11 -10.58
CA VAL A 152 -31.67 8.31 -11.81
C VAL A 152 -32.69 8.90 -12.81
N LEU A 153 -33.86 9.35 -12.34
CA LEU A 153 -34.88 9.99 -13.18
C LEU A 153 -34.44 11.38 -13.71
N ARG A 154 -33.66 12.15 -12.94
CA ARG A 154 -33.10 13.47 -13.34
C ARG A 154 -32.01 13.38 -14.40
N ASN A 155 -31.32 12.24 -14.54
CA ASN A 155 -30.28 12.04 -15.55
C ASN A 155 -30.81 11.67 -16.95
N ILE A 156 -32.13 11.57 -17.14
CA ILE A 156 -32.77 11.38 -18.45
C ILE A 156 -33.14 12.75 -19.04
N PRO A 157 -32.59 13.16 -20.19
CA PRO A 157 -32.55 14.58 -20.61
C PRO A 157 -33.91 15.25 -20.75
N ASP A 158 -33.98 16.50 -20.30
CA ASP A 158 -35.20 17.31 -20.23
C ASP A 158 -35.79 17.65 -21.61
N THR A 159 -36.71 16.79 -22.06
CA THR A 159 -37.75 17.16 -23.02
C THR A 159 -39.14 16.74 -22.50
N PRO A 160 -40.20 17.52 -22.80
CA PRO A 160 -41.44 17.51 -22.01
C PRO A 160 -42.42 16.40 -22.43
N LEU A 161 -42.12 15.17 -22.02
CA LEU A 161 -43.03 14.01 -22.09
C LEU A 161 -43.07 13.30 -20.73
N GLN A 162 -44.27 12.88 -20.31
CA GLN A 162 -44.53 12.32 -18.98
C GLN A 162 -44.10 10.85 -18.86
N LEU A 163 -43.85 10.39 -17.63
CA LEU A 163 -43.29 9.06 -17.34
C LEU A 163 -44.05 7.89 -18.01
N MET A 164 -45.37 8.00 -18.12
CA MET A 164 -46.22 6.97 -18.74
C MET A 164 -46.06 6.90 -20.28
N GLU A 165 -45.69 8.00 -20.93
CA GLU A 165 -45.36 8.05 -22.36
C GLU A 165 -43.97 7.47 -22.61
N ARG A 166 -43.01 7.78 -21.72
CA ARG A 166 -41.65 7.19 -21.72
C ARG A 166 -41.70 5.65 -21.56
N LEU A 167 -42.55 5.13 -20.68
CA LEU A 167 -42.79 3.69 -20.52
C LEU A 167 -43.54 3.04 -21.71
N SER A 168 -44.37 3.79 -22.45
CA SER A 168 -44.95 3.27 -23.71
C SER A 168 -43.86 3.12 -24.76
N ALA A 169 -43.00 4.13 -24.93
CA ALA A 169 -41.94 4.12 -25.93
C ALA A 169 -40.98 2.93 -25.80
N LEU A 170 -40.62 2.53 -24.57
CA LEU A 170 -39.79 1.34 -24.32
C LEU A 170 -40.50 0.03 -24.73
N ASN A 171 -41.80 -0.08 -24.46
CA ASN A 171 -42.60 -1.24 -24.87
C ASN A 171 -42.81 -1.26 -26.40
N ASP A 172 -42.98 -0.11 -27.03
CA ASP A 172 -43.11 0.03 -28.48
C ASP A 172 -41.76 -0.24 -29.20
N ALA A 173 -40.62 0.01 -28.54
CA ALA A 173 -39.27 -0.39 -28.96
C ALA A 173 -38.95 -1.89 -28.77
N HIS A 174 -39.91 -2.69 -28.29
CA HIS A 174 -39.79 -4.14 -28.02
C HIS A 174 -38.87 -4.50 -26.84
N GLU A 175 -38.51 -3.56 -25.96
CA GLU A 175 -37.72 -3.82 -24.74
C GLU A 175 -38.56 -4.45 -23.61
N TYR A 176 -39.19 -5.60 -23.91
CA TYR A 176 -39.92 -6.43 -22.95
C TYR A 176 -39.04 -6.86 -21.78
N SER A 177 -37.74 -7.06 -22.02
CA SER A 177 -36.70 -7.39 -21.05
C SER A 177 -36.61 -6.35 -19.92
N LEU A 178 -36.48 -5.07 -20.30
CA LEU A 178 -36.33 -3.95 -19.38
C LEU A 178 -37.65 -3.63 -18.68
N THR A 179 -38.77 -3.76 -19.40
CA THR A 179 -40.13 -3.65 -18.83
C THR A 179 -40.36 -4.70 -17.74
N LEU A 180 -39.95 -5.96 -17.96
CA LEU A 180 -40.00 -7.03 -16.95
C LEU A 180 -39.07 -6.74 -15.77
N ALA A 181 -37.85 -6.26 -16.01
CA ALA A 181 -36.91 -5.88 -14.95
C ALA A 181 -37.48 -4.78 -14.04
N ILE A 182 -38.01 -3.70 -14.61
CA ILE A 182 -38.62 -2.58 -13.86
C ILE A 182 -39.87 -3.04 -13.09
N LEU A 183 -40.71 -3.91 -13.68
CA LEU A 183 -41.88 -4.44 -12.98
C LEU A 183 -41.51 -5.43 -11.86
N SER A 184 -40.44 -6.21 -12.02
CA SER A 184 -39.85 -7.02 -10.95
C SER A 184 -39.18 -6.17 -9.86
N ALA A 185 -38.60 -5.02 -10.21
CA ALA A 185 -38.09 -4.04 -9.25
C ALA A 185 -39.24 -3.54 -8.38
N ILE A 186 -40.32 -3.04 -9.00
CA ILE A 186 -41.52 -2.55 -8.31
C ILE A 186 -42.14 -3.67 -7.44
N ALA A 187 -42.20 -4.91 -7.93
CA ALA A 187 -42.69 -6.04 -7.16
C ALA A 187 -41.83 -6.35 -5.91
N SER A 188 -40.51 -6.38 -6.06
CA SER A 188 -39.56 -6.59 -4.95
C SER A 188 -39.56 -5.43 -3.96
N THR A 189 -39.59 -4.17 -4.43
CA THR A 189 -39.69 -2.97 -3.60
C THR A 189 -40.99 -2.97 -2.78
N LEU A 190 -42.14 -3.33 -3.39
CA LEU A 190 -43.41 -3.50 -2.66
C LEU A 190 -43.38 -4.66 -1.65
N PHE A 191 -42.50 -5.65 -1.83
CA PHE A 191 -42.27 -6.74 -0.87
C PHE A 191 -41.37 -6.29 0.30
N CYS A 192 -40.32 -5.51 0.04
CA CYS A 192 -39.47 -4.87 1.06
C CYS A 192 -40.28 -3.98 2.02
N PHE A 193 -41.39 -3.39 1.56
CA PHE A 193 -42.35 -2.67 2.41
C PHE A 193 -43.34 -3.58 3.17
N GLY A 194 -42.97 -4.83 3.46
CA GLY A 194 -43.60 -5.67 4.50
C GLY A 194 -45.00 -6.22 4.18
N CYS A 195 -45.45 -6.16 2.93
CA CYS A 195 -46.85 -6.42 2.55
C CYS A 195 -47.19 -7.90 2.24
N GLY A 196 -46.45 -8.88 2.78
CA GLY A 196 -46.60 -10.29 2.40
C GLY A 196 -46.19 -11.33 3.45
N LYS A 197 -46.47 -12.60 3.15
CA LYS A 197 -45.93 -13.77 3.87
C LYS A 197 -44.63 -14.27 3.19
N PRO A 198 -43.83 -15.11 3.86
CA PRO A 198 -42.61 -15.69 3.27
C PRO A 198 -42.87 -16.47 1.98
N PHE A 199 -41.85 -16.50 1.11
CA PHE A 199 -41.82 -17.18 -0.18
C PHE A 199 -41.93 -18.71 -0.11
N GLU A 200 -42.49 -19.33 -1.15
CA GLU A 200 -42.42 -20.78 -1.38
C GLU A 200 -41.32 -21.12 -2.42
N GLU A 201 -40.97 -22.40 -2.59
CA GLU A 201 -39.89 -22.84 -3.52
C GLU A 201 -40.06 -22.33 -4.97
N ASN A 202 -41.31 -22.12 -5.41
CA ASN A 202 -41.61 -21.60 -6.75
C ASN A 202 -41.29 -20.10 -6.92
N ASP A 203 -41.12 -19.35 -5.84
CA ASP A 203 -40.75 -17.93 -5.88
C ASP A 203 -39.21 -17.78 -5.91
N PHE A 204 -38.48 -18.63 -5.19
CA PHE A 204 -37.01 -18.74 -5.32
C PHE A 204 -36.59 -19.10 -6.76
N ALA A 205 -37.36 -19.97 -7.43
CA ALA A 205 -37.16 -20.28 -8.85
C ALA A 205 -37.39 -19.08 -9.81
N LEU A 206 -38.02 -17.99 -9.35
CA LEU A 206 -38.11 -16.72 -10.07
C LEU A 206 -36.92 -15.80 -9.73
N GLN A 207 -36.40 -15.89 -8.50
CA GLN A 207 -35.27 -15.10 -7.99
C GLN A 207 -33.94 -15.55 -8.60
N ASP A 208 -33.69 -16.87 -8.67
CA ASP A 208 -32.54 -17.49 -9.37
C ASP A 208 -32.54 -17.27 -10.89
N LEU A 209 -33.65 -16.76 -11.43
CA LEU A 209 -33.86 -16.45 -12.85
C LEU A 209 -33.56 -14.98 -13.18
N ILE A 210 -33.21 -14.16 -12.17
CA ILE A 210 -32.99 -12.70 -12.31
C ILE A 210 -31.69 -12.25 -11.60
N LEU A 211 -31.29 -12.90 -10.50
CA LEU A 211 -30.08 -12.56 -9.73
C LEU A 211 -28.95 -13.59 -9.96
N PRO A 212 -27.67 -13.20 -9.81
CA PRO A 212 -26.56 -14.13 -9.90
C PRO A 212 -26.48 -15.06 -8.66
N PRO A 213 -25.98 -16.30 -8.80
CA PRO A 213 -25.60 -17.09 -7.65
C PRO A 213 -24.37 -16.47 -6.96
N LEU A 214 -24.43 -16.34 -5.63
CA LEU A 214 -23.30 -15.87 -4.83
C LEU A 214 -22.11 -16.84 -4.95
N PRO A 215 -20.88 -16.36 -5.24
CA PRO A 215 -19.71 -17.22 -5.33
C PRO A 215 -19.30 -17.71 -3.94
N LYS A 216 -19.52 -19.00 -3.66
CA LYS A 216 -18.96 -19.65 -2.47
C LYS A 216 -17.48 -19.97 -2.69
N HIS A 217 -16.62 -19.60 -1.74
CA HIS A 217 -15.34 -20.29 -1.56
C HIS A 217 -15.61 -21.73 -1.13
N GLU A 218 -14.85 -22.68 -1.66
CA GLU A 218 -14.88 -24.08 -1.22
C GLU A 218 -14.14 -24.27 0.13
N GLU A 219 -14.67 -23.68 1.20
CA GLU A 219 -14.43 -24.21 2.54
C GLU A 219 -15.01 -25.63 2.61
N SER A 220 -14.29 -26.59 3.20
CA SER A 220 -14.78 -27.97 3.27
C SER A 220 -16.07 -28.02 4.10
N LEU A 221 -17.09 -28.73 3.59
CA LEU A 221 -18.47 -28.77 4.13
C LEU A 221 -18.55 -29.13 5.64
N ALA A 222 -17.51 -29.76 6.18
CA ALA A 222 -17.35 -30.04 7.61
C ALA A 222 -16.96 -28.81 8.43
N LEU A 223 -16.07 -27.95 7.90
CA LEU A 223 -15.68 -26.68 8.52
C LEU A 223 -16.81 -25.65 8.45
N GLU A 224 -17.48 -25.49 7.30
CA GLU A 224 -18.65 -24.60 7.14
C GLU A 224 -19.70 -24.94 8.23
N LYS A 225 -20.09 -26.22 8.33
CA LYS A 225 -21.06 -26.74 9.31
C LYS A 225 -20.57 -26.82 10.74
N ALA A 226 -19.27 -26.63 11.01
CA ALA A 226 -18.71 -26.47 12.34
C ALA A 226 -18.68 -24.98 12.74
N ARG A 227 -18.35 -24.10 11.80
CA ARG A 227 -18.37 -22.64 11.95
C ARG A 227 -19.76 -22.15 12.32
N GLU A 228 -20.78 -22.60 11.58
CA GLU A 228 -22.21 -22.40 11.88
C GLU A 228 -22.55 -22.75 13.35
N LEU A 229 -22.27 -23.98 13.79
CA LEU A 229 -22.60 -24.44 15.15
C LEU A 229 -21.94 -23.58 16.24
N VAL A 230 -20.68 -23.17 16.03
CA VAL A 230 -19.95 -22.36 17.00
C VAL A 230 -20.43 -20.90 17.02
N GLU A 231 -20.97 -20.40 15.92
CA GLU A 231 -21.46 -19.01 15.82
C GLU A 231 -22.92 -18.89 16.29
N GLU A 232 -23.77 -19.86 15.95
CA GLU A 232 -25.11 -20.01 16.53
C GLU A 232 -25.08 -20.48 18.01
N LYS A 233 -23.91 -20.86 18.53
CA LYS A 233 -23.69 -21.45 19.86
C LYS A 233 -24.49 -22.75 20.12
N LYS A 234 -24.82 -23.51 19.06
CA LYS A 234 -25.59 -24.77 19.11
C LYS A 234 -24.68 -26.01 19.19
N GLY A 235 -25.30 -27.16 19.49
CA GLY A 235 -24.68 -28.49 19.52
C GLY A 235 -23.69 -28.74 20.67
N THR A 236 -23.39 -30.00 20.96
CA THR A 236 -22.37 -30.35 21.97
C THR A 236 -20.94 -30.21 21.41
N LEU A 237 -19.94 -30.14 22.30
CA LEU A 237 -18.53 -30.20 21.88
C LEU A 237 -18.24 -31.50 21.12
N LYS A 238 -18.85 -32.61 21.54
CA LYS A 238 -18.71 -33.91 20.89
C LYS A 238 -19.34 -33.94 19.49
N GLU A 239 -20.49 -33.31 19.27
CA GLU A 239 -21.03 -33.15 17.90
C GLU A 239 -20.11 -32.33 17.00
N LEU A 240 -19.36 -31.38 17.57
CA LEU A 240 -18.34 -30.63 16.83
C LEU A 240 -17.13 -31.52 16.49
N GLU A 241 -16.65 -32.31 17.47
CA GLU A 241 -15.60 -33.31 17.27
C GLU A 241 -16.02 -34.33 16.20
N ASP A 242 -17.19 -34.96 16.34
CA ASP A 242 -17.75 -35.97 15.43
C ASP A 242 -17.97 -35.42 14.00
N LYS A 243 -18.38 -34.15 13.83
CA LYS A 243 -18.44 -33.48 12.50
C LYS A 243 -17.05 -33.29 11.87
N LEU A 244 -16.01 -33.09 12.69
CA LEU A 244 -14.63 -32.84 12.27
C LEU A 244 -13.79 -34.14 12.15
N VAL A 245 -14.42 -35.33 12.27
CA VAL A 245 -13.78 -36.65 12.09
C VAL A 245 -13.40 -36.96 10.63
N PHE A 246 -13.99 -36.27 9.64
CA PHE A 246 -13.52 -36.38 8.26
C PHE A 246 -12.03 -36.02 8.16
N PRO A 247 -11.24 -36.64 7.26
CA PRO A 247 -9.81 -36.39 7.14
C PRO A 247 -9.55 -35.01 6.51
N LEU A 248 -9.61 -33.96 7.35
CA LEU A 248 -9.11 -32.62 7.08
C LEU A 248 -7.69 -32.78 6.53
N LYS A 249 -7.47 -32.39 5.28
CA LYS A 249 -6.26 -32.79 4.54
C LYS A 249 -5.09 -31.89 4.89
N THR A 250 -5.36 -30.59 4.99
CA THR A 250 -4.32 -29.57 5.18
C THR A 250 -4.01 -29.29 6.66
N PRO A 251 -2.82 -28.79 7.01
CA PRO A 251 -2.54 -28.21 8.33
C PRO A 251 -3.45 -27.02 8.64
N PHE A 252 -3.82 -26.22 7.63
CA PHE A 252 -4.72 -25.07 7.77
C PHE A 252 -6.12 -25.48 8.25
N GLU A 253 -6.75 -26.47 7.61
CA GLU A 253 -8.05 -26.99 8.03
C GLU A 253 -8.00 -27.55 9.45
N LYS A 254 -6.94 -28.30 9.79
CA LYS A 254 -6.73 -28.81 11.16
C LYS A 254 -6.56 -27.65 12.16
N GLY A 255 -5.90 -26.57 11.78
CA GLY A 255 -5.74 -25.36 12.59
C GLY A 255 -7.06 -24.64 12.85
N GLU A 256 -7.87 -24.38 11.82
CA GLU A 256 -9.23 -23.80 11.99
C GLU A 256 -10.16 -24.74 12.76
N ALA A 257 -10.13 -26.05 12.52
CA ALA A 257 -10.93 -27.03 13.25
C ALA A 257 -10.60 -27.06 14.76
N ASN A 258 -9.31 -27.10 15.12
CA ASN A 258 -8.89 -27.01 16.52
C ASN A 258 -9.22 -25.63 17.12
N TYR A 259 -9.15 -24.54 16.34
CA TYR A 259 -9.57 -23.22 16.81
C TYR A 259 -11.09 -23.12 17.05
N LEU A 260 -11.93 -23.72 16.19
CA LEU A 260 -13.37 -23.83 16.39
C LEU A 260 -13.72 -24.69 17.62
N LEU A 261 -13.03 -25.82 17.81
CA LEU A 261 -13.14 -26.65 19.01
C LEU A 261 -12.74 -25.88 20.28
N ALA A 262 -11.66 -25.10 20.25
CA ALA A 262 -11.27 -24.23 21.36
C ALA A 262 -12.34 -23.15 21.63
N LYS A 263 -12.82 -22.44 20.60
CA LYS A 263 -13.89 -21.45 20.70
C LYS A 263 -15.18 -22.06 21.28
N ARG A 264 -15.52 -23.30 20.94
CA ARG A 264 -16.68 -24.02 21.52
C ARG A 264 -16.45 -24.48 22.96
N ALA A 265 -15.27 -25.00 23.27
CA ALA A 265 -14.92 -25.38 24.64
C ALA A 265 -14.92 -24.17 25.59
N TYR A 266 -14.49 -23.00 25.12
CA TYR A 266 -14.58 -21.72 25.84
C TYR A 266 -16.04 -21.28 26.07
N GLN A 267 -16.91 -21.38 25.05
CA GLN A 267 -18.35 -21.11 25.19
C GLN A 267 -19.06 -22.03 26.20
N LEU A 268 -18.47 -23.18 26.51
CA LEU A 268 -18.96 -24.17 27.47
C LEU A 268 -18.18 -24.12 28.81
N ASP A 269 -17.41 -23.05 29.05
CA ASP A 269 -16.50 -22.80 30.20
C ASP A 269 -15.53 -23.95 30.53
N ASN A 270 -15.25 -24.83 29.56
CA ASN A 270 -14.36 -25.97 29.72
C ASN A 270 -12.90 -25.57 29.43
N LYS A 271 -12.30 -24.84 30.36
CA LYS A 271 -10.94 -24.28 30.25
C LYS A 271 -9.89 -25.32 29.89
N LYS A 272 -9.98 -26.54 30.41
CA LYS A 272 -9.03 -27.63 30.12
C LYS A 272 -9.08 -28.08 28.66
N LEU A 273 -10.27 -28.19 28.05
CA LEU A 273 -10.40 -28.53 26.63
C LEU A 273 -10.13 -27.33 25.74
N PHE A 274 -10.48 -26.11 26.17
CA PHE A 274 -10.09 -24.86 25.49
C PHE A 274 -8.56 -24.78 25.34
N GLU A 275 -7.79 -24.92 26.42
CA GLU A 275 -6.32 -24.91 26.37
C GLU A 275 -5.77 -26.03 25.47
N ALA A 276 -6.31 -27.26 25.59
CA ALA A 276 -5.85 -28.40 24.80
C ALA A 276 -6.08 -28.22 23.29
N TYR A 277 -7.22 -27.69 22.87
CA TYR A 277 -7.51 -27.41 21.47
C TYR A 277 -6.81 -26.14 20.97
N LEU A 278 -6.65 -25.10 21.81
CA LEU A 278 -5.88 -23.91 21.47
C LEU A 278 -4.39 -24.23 21.26
N ASN A 279 -3.83 -25.14 22.05
CA ASN A 279 -2.46 -25.65 21.85
C ASN A 279 -2.29 -26.31 20.49
N LYS A 280 -3.17 -27.28 20.14
CA LYS A 280 -3.16 -27.94 18.83
C LYS A 280 -3.38 -26.98 17.66
N ALA A 281 -4.24 -25.96 17.83
CA ALA A 281 -4.45 -24.93 16.82
C ALA A 281 -3.17 -24.09 16.58
N VAL A 282 -2.42 -23.78 17.64
CA VAL A 282 -1.11 -23.12 17.58
C VAL A 282 -0.04 -24.01 16.95
N GLU A 283 -0.01 -25.31 17.30
CA GLU A 283 0.87 -26.31 16.66
C GLU A 283 0.60 -26.45 15.15
N CYS A 284 -0.66 -26.26 14.72
CA CYS A 284 -1.06 -26.18 13.31
C CYS A 284 -0.90 -24.78 12.69
N GLY A 285 -0.27 -23.83 13.39
CA GLY A 285 0.01 -22.47 12.88
C GLY A 285 -1.21 -21.54 12.73
N ASN A 286 -2.35 -21.83 13.38
CA ASN A 286 -3.54 -21.00 13.26
C ASN A 286 -3.33 -19.59 13.87
N LYS A 287 -3.32 -18.56 13.02
CA LYS A 287 -3.05 -17.17 13.44
C LYS A 287 -3.99 -16.64 14.54
N LYS A 288 -5.27 -17.06 14.56
CA LYS A 288 -6.24 -16.61 15.58
C LYS A 288 -5.90 -17.21 16.94
N ALA A 289 -5.49 -18.49 16.96
CA ALA A 289 -5.04 -19.18 18.16
C ALA A 289 -3.71 -18.61 18.70
N ILE A 290 -2.76 -18.28 17.82
CA ILE A 290 -1.48 -17.66 18.20
C ILE A 290 -1.71 -16.25 18.76
N ARG A 291 -2.52 -15.41 18.08
CA ARG A 291 -2.88 -14.07 18.59
C ARG A 291 -3.49 -14.15 19.99
N LEU A 292 -4.42 -15.08 20.24
CA LEU A 292 -5.04 -15.25 21.56
C LEU A 292 -4.02 -15.58 22.67
N LYS A 293 -3.05 -16.47 22.39
CA LYS A 293 -1.93 -16.75 23.32
C LYS A 293 -1.03 -15.53 23.52
N ASN A 294 -0.76 -14.76 22.47
CA ASN A 294 0.04 -13.55 22.56
C ASN A 294 -0.70 -12.49 23.40
N GLU A 295 -2.03 -12.37 23.29
CA GLU A 295 -2.86 -11.48 24.11
C GLU A 295 -2.86 -11.90 25.59
N GLU A 296 -3.01 -13.19 25.90
CA GLU A 296 -2.84 -13.68 27.28
C GLU A 296 -1.45 -13.38 27.88
N ARG A 297 -0.39 -13.46 27.05
CA ARG A 297 0.97 -13.09 27.45
C ARG A 297 1.10 -11.57 27.64
N ALA A 298 0.54 -10.78 26.73
CA ALA A 298 0.55 -9.33 26.80
C ALA A 298 -0.17 -8.82 28.05
N ILE A 299 -1.34 -9.35 28.40
CA ILE A 299 -2.05 -9.01 29.65
C ILE A 299 -1.15 -9.23 30.88
N LYS A 300 -0.41 -10.34 30.95
CA LYS A 300 0.49 -10.68 32.06
C LYS A 300 1.72 -9.76 32.11
N LEU A 301 2.33 -9.47 30.96
CA LEU A 301 3.46 -8.55 30.83
C LEU A 301 3.06 -7.09 31.14
N LEU A 302 1.91 -6.65 30.65
CA LEU A 302 1.37 -5.30 30.85
C LEU A 302 0.94 -5.09 32.30
N ALA A 303 0.32 -6.08 32.96
CA ALA A 303 -0.01 -5.99 34.38
C ALA A 303 1.24 -5.79 35.26
N ARG A 304 2.34 -6.50 34.96
CA ARG A 304 3.64 -6.34 35.63
C ARG A 304 4.28 -4.97 35.33
N SER A 305 4.13 -4.49 34.09
CA SER A 305 4.62 -3.18 33.66
C SER A 305 3.87 -2.04 34.35
N ARG A 306 2.52 -2.12 34.43
CA ARG A 306 1.65 -1.21 35.19
C ARG A 306 2.04 -1.12 36.67
N SER A 307 2.31 -2.25 37.34
CA SER A 307 2.71 -2.24 38.76
C SER A 307 4.04 -1.55 39.02
N ILE A 308 4.95 -1.51 38.03
CA ILE A 308 6.19 -0.75 38.11
C ILE A 308 5.92 0.73 37.77
N PHE A 309 5.29 0.98 36.63
CA PHE A 309 5.08 2.32 36.05
C PHE A 309 4.26 3.25 36.94
N TYR A 310 3.20 2.71 37.56
CA TYR A 310 2.36 3.45 38.52
C TYR A 310 2.74 3.17 39.99
N GLY A 311 3.83 2.44 40.24
CA GLY A 311 4.27 2.01 41.57
C GLY A 311 5.32 2.92 42.21
N SER A 312 5.76 2.55 43.41
CA SER A 312 6.89 3.20 44.10
C SER A 312 8.26 2.90 43.45
N GLU A 313 8.32 1.88 42.59
CA GLU A 313 9.55 1.41 41.93
C GLU A 313 9.80 2.09 40.56
N GLN A 314 8.94 3.04 40.17
CA GLN A 314 8.93 3.70 38.85
C GLN A 314 10.23 4.44 38.47
N THR A 315 11.18 4.63 39.40
CA THR A 315 12.48 5.27 39.15
C THR A 315 13.70 4.40 39.46
N ASP A 316 13.54 3.14 39.92
CA ASP A 316 14.67 2.22 40.09
C ASP A 316 15.11 1.69 38.72
N PRO A 317 16.36 1.90 38.28
CA PRO A 317 16.80 1.53 36.93
C PRO A 317 16.60 0.04 36.56
N ARG A 318 16.54 -0.87 37.54
CA ARG A 318 16.31 -2.30 37.30
C ARG A 318 14.86 -2.57 36.94
N PHE A 319 13.93 -1.99 37.70
CA PHE A 319 12.50 -2.12 37.45
C PHE A 319 12.07 -1.32 36.21
N VAL A 320 12.62 -0.12 35.98
CA VAL A 320 12.42 0.63 34.73
C VAL A 320 12.85 -0.20 33.52
N LYS A 321 14.05 -0.79 33.56
CA LYS A 321 14.53 -1.69 32.49
C LYS A 321 13.60 -2.89 32.29
N GLU A 322 13.16 -3.55 33.36
CA GLU A 322 12.25 -4.69 33.29
C GLU A 322 10.90 -4.31 32.66
N CYS A 323 10.32 -3.18 33.07
CA CYS A 323 9.09 -2.62 32.51
C CYS A 323 9.24 -2.35 31.01
N CYS A 324 10.33 -1.70 30.60
CA CYS A 324 10.60 -1.41 29.19
C CYS A 324 10.83 -2.69 28.36
N GLU A 325 11.56 -3.68 28.86
CA GLU A 325 11.72 -4.98 28.19
C GLU A 325 10.38 -5.73 28.05
N ASN A 326 9.50 -5.65 29.04
CA ASN A 326 8.16 -6.24 28.96
C ASN A 326 7.28 -5.52 27.93
N CYS A 327 7.32 -4.19 27.90
CA CYS A 327 6.63 -3.38 26.89
C CYS A 327 7.16 -3.69 25.48
N GLN A 328 8.48 -3.80 25.29
CA GLN A 328 9.06 -4.19 24.00
C GLN A 328 8.61 -5.58 23.55
N LYS A 329 8.53 -6.57 24.46
CA LYS A 329 8.00 -7.92 24.13
C LYS A 329 6.55 -7.87 23.63
N ILE A 330 5.71 -6.99 24.21
CA ILE A 330 4.32 -6.77 23.76
C ILE A 330 4.27 -6.25 22.32
N LEU A 331 5.16 -5.31 21.96
CA LEU A 331 5.19 -4.73 20.61
C LEU A 331 5.66 -5.73 19.54
N HIS A 332 6.56 -6.64 19.88
CA HIS A 332 7.18 -7.59 18.93
C HIS A 332 6.40 -8.89 18.72
N PHE A 333 5.24 -9.10 19.35
CA PHE A 333 4.45 -10.32 19.14
C PHE A 333 4.01 -10.50 17.67
N SER A 334 4.16 -11.72 17.15
CA SER A 334 3.67 -12.15 15.84
C SER A 334 2.72 -13.37 15.96
N PRO A 335 1.49 -13.32 15.41
CA PRO A 335 0.78 -12.12 15.00
C PRO A 335 0.62 -11.14 16.16
N SER A 336 0.51 -9.85 15.83
CA SER A 336 0.40 -8.78 16.81
C SER A 336 -0.86 -8.89 17.67
N VAL A 337 -0.69 -8.57 18.95
CA VAL A 337 -1.78 -8.48 19.92
C VAL A 337 -2.64 -7.24 19.70
N ASP A 338 -3.76 -7.18 20.40
CA ASP A 338 -4.65 -6.03 20.36
C ASP A 338 -3.96 -4.68 20.58
N GLU A 339 -4.45 -3.68 19.84
CA GLU A 339 -3.85 -2.36 19.74
C GLU A 339 -3.87 -1.62 21.07
N ASN A 340 -4.85 -1.86 21.94
CA ASN A 340 -4.90 -1.29 23.28
C ASN A 340 -3.65 -1.65 24.10
N TYR A 341 -3.21 -2.92 24.04
CA TYR A 341 -2.02 -3.38 24.75
C TYR A 341 -0.73 -2.80 24.15
N ARG A 342 -0.69 -2.65 22.82
CA ARG A 342 0.46 -2.07 22.11
C ARG A 342 0.55 -0.56 22.35
N GLY A 343 -0.57 0.16 22.37
CA GLY A 343 -0.65 1.59 22.62
C GLY A 343 -0.13 1.93 24.02
N GLU A 344 -0.65 1.26 25.05
CA GLU A 344 -0.18 1.47 26.42
C GLU A 344 1.31 1.12 26.61
N ALA A 345 1.77 -0.02 26.05
CA ALA A 345 3.18 -0.40 26.10
C ALA A 345 4.08 0.63 25.41
N SER A 346 3.61 1.26 24.33
CA SER A 346 4.31 2.35 23.63
C SER A 346 4.35 3.62 24.46
N TYR A 347 3.24 4.00 25.11
CA TYR A 347 3.19 5.16 26.00
C TYR A 347 4.16 5.03 27.20
N MET A 348 4.28 3.85 27.79
CA MET A 348 5.25 3.60 28.87
C MET A 348 6.70 3.76 28.40
N LEU A 349 7.03 3.23 27.22
CA LEU A 349 8.35 3.40 26.59
C LEU A 349 8.65 4.87 26.27
N TYR A 350 7.68 5.57 25.66
CA TYR A 350 7.74 7.00 25.40
C TYR A 350 8.11 7.80 26.66
N LYS A 351 7.35 7.61 27.75
CA LYS A 351 7.57 8.36 29.00
C LYS A 351 8.94 8.09 29.60
N TYR A 352 9.40 6.85 29.65
CA TYR A 352 10.73 6.51 30.21
C TYR A 352 11.90 7.02 29.36
N ILE A 353 11.76 7.04 28.03
CA ILE A 353 12.79 7.59 27.14
C ILE A 353 12.80 9.12 27.19
N LYS A 354 11.63 9.78 27.25
CA LYS A 354 11.52 11.25 27.37
C LYS A 354 12.20 11.81 28.61
N ILE A 355 12.21 11.05 29.71
CA ILE A 355 12.87 11.44 30.98
C ILE A 355 14.28 10.83 31.16
N GLY A 356 14.82 10.17 30.13
CA GLY A 356 16.19 9.63 30.14
C GLY A 356 16.44 8.45 31.07
N LEU A 357 15.41 7.82 31.64
CA LEU A 357 15.55 6.62 32.49
C LEU A 357 15.64 5.32 31.69
N TYR A 358 15.34 5.37 30.39
CA TYR A 358 15.56 4.27 29.45
C TYR A 358 16.12 4.79 28.12
N ILE A 359 16.93 3.98 27.46
CA ILE A 359 17.41 4.17 26.09
C ILE A 359 16.98 2.93 25.32
N SER A 360 16.30 3.09 24.17
CA SER A 360 15.89 1.90 23.41
C SER A 360 17.11 1.15 22.88
N PRO A 361 17.30 -0.16 23.19
CA PRO A 361 18.34 -0.99 22.58
C PRO A 361 18.16 -1.15 21.07
N SER A 362 16.96 -0.85 20.56
CA SER A 362 16.62 -0.80 19.14
C SER A 362 16.48 0.64 18.61
N GLY A 363 17.05 1.63 19.30
CA GLY A 363 17.29 3.00 18.80
C GLY A 363 16.07 3.89 18.58
N GLU A 364 14.84 3.39 18.75
CA GLU A 364 13.64 4.22 18.61
C GLU A 364 13.58 5.32 19.66
N THR A 365 13.18 6.52 19.23
CA THR A 365 13.13 7.72 20.06
C THR A 365 11.87 7.78 20.91
N ALA A 366 11.81 8.75 21.84
CA ALA A 366 10.57 9.08 22.53
C ALA A 366 9.42 9.42 21.54
N GLN A 367 9.71 10.17 20.46
CA GLN A 367 8.69 10.59 19.49
C GLN A 367 8.19 9.42 18.62
N ASP A 368 9.05 8.43 18.32
CA ASP A 368 8.63 7.21 17.62
C ASP A 368 7.60 6.41 18.43
N TYR A 369 7.85 6.25 19.73
CA TYR A 369 6.92 5.55 20.62
C TYR A 369 5.67 6.38 20.96
N LEU A 370 5.77 7.71 21.06
CA LEU A 370 4.60 8.57 21.20
C LEU A 370 3.72 8.50 19.95
N SER A 371 4.31 8.60 18.77
CA SER A 371 3.61 8.46 17.49
C SER A 371 2.94 7.09 17.39
N LEU A 372 3.65 6.00 17.66
CA LEU A 372 3.06 4.65 17.71
C LEU A 372 1.87 4.58 18.70
N SER A 373 2.01 5.15 19.89
CA SER A 373 0.95 5.17 20.90
C SER A 373 -0.27 5.98 20.47
N HIS A 374 -0.06 7.12 19.81
CA HIS A 374 -1.11 7.95 19.23
C HIS A 374 -1.85 7.22 18.11
N ARG A 375 -1.11 6.69 17.12
CA ARG A 375 -1.67 5.94 15.97
C ARG A 375 -2.53 4.75 16.40
N LEU A 376 -2.21 4.11 17.52
CA LEU A 376 -2.96 2.98 18.07
C LEU A 376 -4.24 3.40 18.85
N GLY A 377 -4.49 4.69 19.01
CA GLY A 377 -5.64 5.23 19.73
C GLY A 377 -5.54 5.08 21.25
N TYR A 378 -4.33 5.20 21.84
CA TYR A 378 -4.20 5.18 23.31
C TYR A 378 -4.49 6.58 23.90
N PRO A 379 -5.54 6.77 24.72
CA PRO A 379 -6.04 8.12 25.04
C PRO A 379 -5.02 9.07 25.67
N LEU A 380 -4.14 8.58 26.55
CA LEU A 380 -3.12 9.43 27.20
C LEU A 380 -2.04 9.92 26.23
N ALA A 381 -1.89 9.32 25.05
CA ALA A 381 -0.95 9.78 24.04
C ALA A 381 -1.45 11.02 23.29
N LYS A 382 -2.77 11.27 23.24
CA LYS A 382 -3.39 12.40 22.54
C LYS A 382 -2.89 13.75 23.05
N ASP A 383 -2.94 13.96 24.37
CA ASP A 383 -2.51 15.21 25.00
C ASP A 383 -1.00 15.46 24.81
N ASP A 384 -0.17 14.41 24.95
CA ASP A 384 1.28 14.50 24.70
C ASP A 384 1.63 14.73 23.22
N TRP A 385 0.88 14.12 22.29
CA TRP A 385 1.05 14.30 20.84
C TRP A 385 0.72 15.73 20.43
N ASN A 386 -0.47 16.21 20.81
CA ASN A 386 -0.92 17.58 20.54
C ASN A 386 -0.03 18.65 21.21
N ALA A 387 0.54 18.35 22.38
CA ALA A 387 1.50 19.23 23.05
C ALA A 387 2.95 19.15 22.51
N SER A 388 3.26 18.22 21.61
CA SER A 388 4.58 18.07 20.97
C SER A 388 4.59 18.44 19.49
N ASN A 389 3.47 18.25 18.78
CA ASN A 389 3.34 18.54 17.35
C ASN A 389 2.53 19.82 17.10
N ASN A 390 3.21 20.97 17.11
CA ASN A 390 2.70 22.14 16.39
C ASN A 390 2.88 21.88 14.88
N VAL A 391 1.87 21.33 14.22
CA VAL A 391 1.91 21.07 12.77
C VAL A 391 2.02 22.41 12.03
N SER A 392 3.12 22.61 11.31
CA SER A 392 3.29 23.74 10.38
C SER A 392 2.36 23.56 9.18
N VAL A 393 1.83 24.66 8.64
CA VAL A 393 1.11 24.66 7.35
C VAL A 393 2.11 24.56 6.18
N GLU A 394 3.32 25.12 6.35
CA GLU A 394 4.37 25.12 5.33
C GLU A 394 5.40 23.99 5.55
N PRO A 395 5.92 23.35 4.47
CA PRO A 395 6.97 22.34 4.56
C PRO A 395 8.20 22.83 5.31
N GLN A 396 8.74 21.99 6.21
CA GLN A 396 9.96 22.31 6.96
C GLN A 396 11.20 21.70 6.27
N TYR A 397 12.21 22.55 6.06
CA TYR A 397 13.44 22.21 5.35
C TYR A 397 14.58 22.04 6.35
N GLU A 398 15.19 20.86 6.38
CA GLU A 398 16.34 20.57 7.24
C GLU A 398 17.63 21.16 6.63
N ARG A 399 18.41 21.88 7.46
CA ARG A 399 19.78 22.31 7.15
C ARG A 399 20.74 21.49 8.01
N PRO A 400 21.59 20.63 7.43
CA PRO A 400 22.51 19.82 8.21
C PRO A 400 23.71 20.65 8.68
N GLU A 401 24.25 20.31 9.85
CA GLU A 401 25.53 20.86 10.32
C GLU A 401 26.69 20.16 9.60
N THR A 402 27.57 20.92 8.95
CA THR A 402 28.78 20.41 8.29
C THR A 402 30.02 21.12 8.82
N ALA A 403 31.10 20.37 9.05
CA ALA A 403 32.37 20.93 9.53
C ALA A 403 33.23 21.59 8.43
N ASN A 404 32.76 21.57 7.19
CA ASN A 404 33.48 22.03 6.01
C ASN A 404 32.77 23.26 5.41
N GLU A 405 33.54 24.11 4.75
CA GLU A 405 33.08 25.32 4.05
C GLU A 405 33.26 25.14 2.53
N GLY A 406 32.46 25.82 1.72
CA GLY A 406 32.52 25.70 0.26
C GLY A 406 31.51 26.57 -0.49
N THR A 407 31.52 26.44 -1.82
CA THR A 407 30.68 27.23 -2.75
C THR A 407 29.82 26.32 -3.63
N CYS A 408 28.56 26.71 -3.82
CA CYS A 408 27.64 26.06 -4.76
C CYS A 408 27.49 26.90 -6.03
N PHE A 409 27.78 26.30 -7.18
CA PHE A 409 27.60 26.86 -8.51
C PHE A 409 26.36 26.26 -9.17
N VAL A 410 25.56 27.08 -9.84
CA VAL A 410 24.34 26.63 -10.53
C VAL A 410 24.23 27.26 -11.93
N ASN A 411 23.83 26.46 -12.93
CA ASN A 411 23.74 26.94 -14.33
C ASN A 411 22.42 27.62 -14.70
N THR A 412 21.39 27.51 -13.86
CA THR A 412 20.06 28.14 -14.02
C THR A 412 19.37 28.23 -12.66
N ARG A 413 18.78 29.40 -12.35
CA ARG A 413 17.89 29.54 -11.19
C ARG A 413 16.46 29.12 -11.56
N ASN A 414 16.00 28.01 -11.00
CA ASN A 414 14.65 27.43 -11.11
C ASN A 414 14.24 26.75 -9.79
N ILE A 415 13.04 26.16 -9.74
CA ILE A 415 12.46 25.50 -8.55
C ILE A 415 13.40 24.48 -7.87
N TYR A 416 14.17 23.72 -8.66
CA TYR A 416 15.15 22.76 -8.15
C TYR A 416 16.28 23.46 -7.39
N SER A 417 16.84 24.52 -7.97
CA SER A 417 17.88 25.34 -7.34
C SER A 417 17.39 26.04 -6.08
N GLU A 418 16.17 26.58 -6.10
CA GLU A 418 15.57 27.33 -4.99
C GLU A 418 15.25 26.41 -3.82
N THR A 419 14.78 25.19 -4.09
CA THR A 419 14.56 24.19 -3.05
C THR A 419 15.86 23.61 -2.49
N PHE A 420 16.91 23.44 -3.30
CA PHE A 420 18.25 23.12 -2.77
C PHE A 420 18.77 24.23 -1.85
N ALA A 421 18.67 25.50 -2.27
CA ALA A 421 19.17 26.66 -1.52
C ALA A 421 18.58 26.77 -0.09
N LYS A 422 17.31 26.40 0.10
CA LYS A 422 16.66 26.35 1.43
C LYS A 422 17.40 25.41 2.42
N THR A 423 18.11 24.41 1.92
CA THR A 423 18.74 23.33 2.70
C THR A 423 20.27 23.44 2.86
N ILE A 424 20.90 24.48 2.32
CA ILE A 424 22.36 24.66 2.40
C ILE A 424 22.81 24.85 3.88
N PRO A 425 23.88 24.16 4.33
CA PRO A 425 24.48 24.34 5.65
C PRO A 425 24.93 25.77 5.92
N HIS A 426 24.81 26.21 7.17
CA HIS A 426 25.26 27.55 7.60
C HIS A 426 26.79 27.77 7.56
N SER A 427 27.59 26.74 7.26
CA SER A 427 29.04 26.85 7.02
C SER A 427 29.41 27.02 5.54
N TRP A 428 28.44 26.95 4.62
CA TRP A 428 28.65 27.18 3.19
C TRP A 428 28.12 28.55 2.80
N ASN A 429 28.56 29.05 1.64
CA ASN A 429 27.91 30.19 1.02
C ASN A 429 26.48 29.80 0.63
N ASP A 430 25.49 30.43 1.26
CA ASP A 430 24.06 30.15 1.04
C ASP A 430 23.47 30.87 -0.19
N ASP A 431 24.22 31.81 -0.77
CA ASP A 431 23.90 32.43 -2.06
C ASP A 431 24.43 31.55 -3.22
N LEU A 432 23.51 30.90 -3.95
CA LEU A 432 23.85 30.08 -5.13
C LEU A 432 24.53 30.94 -6.20
N THR A 433 25.81 30.66 -6.45
CA THR A 433 26.63 31.41 -7.40
C THR A 433 26.34 30.94 -8.83
N GLU A 434 26.27 31.87 -9.78
CA GLU A 434 26.05 31.52 -11.19
C GLU A 434 27.28 30.81 -11.79
N PHE A 435 27.07 29.72 -12.52
CA PHE A 435 28.13 28.98 -13.19
C PHE A 435 28.66 29.77 -14.40
N ASN A 436 29.92 30.18 -14.31
CA ASN A 436 30.68 30.81 -15.39
C ASN A 436 32.12 30.27 -15.36
N LEU A 437 32.63 29.82 -16.51
CA LEU A 437 33.99 29.30 -16.64
C LEU A 437 35.05 30.30 -16.15
N GLU A 438 34.88 31.60 -16.42
CA GLU A 438 35.81 32.63 -15.91
C GLU A 438 35.82 32.72 -14.38
N SER A 439 34.75 32.33 -13.70
CA SER A 439 34.70 32.28 -12.23
C SER A 439 35.38 31.02 -11.71
N ILE A 440 35.21 29.89 -12.40
CA ILE A 440 35.82 28.61 -12.01
C ILE A 440 37.34 28.64 -12.25
N GLU A 441 37.81 29.17 -13.37
CA GLU A 441 39.24 29.29 -13.71
C GLU A 441 40.04 30.05 -12.62
N LYS A 442 39.40 30.98 -11.92
CA LYS A 442 40.01 31.75 -10.81
C LYS A 442 40.19 30.95 -9.53
N ILE A 443 39.41 29.88 -9.32
CA ILE A 443 39.40 29.03 -8.10
C ILE A 443 39.81 27.58 -8.39
N ILE A 444 40.13 27.22 -9.64
CA ILE A 444 40.42 25.83 -10.02
C ILE A 444 41.71 25.27 -9.39
N TYR A 445 42.57 26.17 -8.89
CA TYR A 445 43.77 25.84 -8.12
C TYR A 445 43.56 25.97 -6.60
N ASP A 446 42.40 26.48 -6.15
CA ASP A 446 42.04 26.52 -4.74
C ASP A 446 41.49 25.14 -4.33
N ASN A 447 42.11 24.52 -3.31
CA ASN A 447 41.72 23.20 -2.82
C ASN A 447 40.45 23.27 -1.93
N CYS A 448 39.35 23.74 -2.51
CA CYS A 448 38.09 24.09 -1.85
C CYS A 448 36.94 23.14 -2.24
N HIS A 449 35.92 23.03 -1.39
CA HIS A 449 34.73 22.25 -1.72
C HIS A 449 33.84 23.02 -2.70
N CYS A 450 33.53 22.40 -3.84
CA CYS A 450 32.66 22.97 -4.88
C CYS A 450 31.55 21.98 -5.22
N ARG A 451 30.30 22.46 -5.22
CA ARG A 451 29.15 21.72 -5.76
C ARG A 451 28.67 22.38 -7.05
N PHE A 452 28.59 21.60 -8.13
CA PHE A 452 28.17 22.06 -9.46
C PHE A 452 26.78 21.49 -9.79
N LEU A 453 25.78 22.36 -9.80
CA LEU A 453 24.37 22.05 -10.04
C LEU A 453 24.03 22.37 -11.50
N PHE A 454 24.08 21.34 -12.36
CA PHE A 454 23.65 21.41 -13.75
C PHE A 454 22.20 20.92 -13.86
N ILE A 455 21.27 21.83 -13.61
CA ILE A 455 19.85 21.53 -13.30
C ILE A 455 18.83 22.37 -14.09
N ASP A 456 19.23 22.93 -15.23
CA ASP A 456 18.33 23.54 -16.23
C ASP A 456 17.26 22.55 -16.71
N ASP A 457 16.13 23.08 -17.16
CA ASP A 457 14.99 22.32 -17.68
C ASP A 457 15.21 21.77 -19.11
N HIS A 458 16.33 22.14 -19.76
CA HIS A 458 16.83 21.54 -21.00
C HIS A 458 18.03 20.63 -20.69
N PRO A 459 17.86 19.29 -20.61
CA PRO A 459 18.93 18.39 -20.15
C PRO A 459 20.22 18.44 -21.00
N LEU A 460 20.09 18.78 -22.29
CA LEU A 460 21.26 18.94 -23.18
C LEU A 460 22.18 20.09 -22.75
N LYS A 461 21.65 21.16 -22.15
CA LYS A 461 22.46 22.27 -21.60
C LYS A 461 23.25 21.79 -20.38
N ASN A 462 22.63 21.01 -19.49
CA ASN A 462 23.30 20.42 -18.32
C ASN A 462 24.51 19.55 -18.72
N MET A 463 24.38 18.79 -19.81
CA MET A 463 25.51 18.04 -20.39
C MET A 463 26.59 18.95 -21.02
N GLN A 464 26.22 20.05 -21.66
CA GLN A 464 27.16 21.01 -22.26
C GLN A 464 27.96 21.76 -21.18
N ASP A 465 27.31 22.22 -20.12
CA ASP A 465 27.97 22.88 -18.98
C ASP A 465 28.92 21.92 -18.25
N PHE A 466 28.49 20.66 -18.06
CA PHE A 466 29.34 19.58 -17.53
C PHE A 466 30.58 19.32 -18.40
N PHE A 467 30.44 19.17 -19.72
CA PHE A 467 31.58 18.98 -20.61
C PHE A 467 32.51 20.20 -20.61
N SER A 468 31.97 21.41 -20.46
CA SER A 468 32.75 22.65 -20.38
C SER A 468 33.58 22.70 -19.08
N LEU A 469 32.99 22.30 -17.95
CA LEU A 469 33.72 22.14 -16.67
C LEU A 469 34.83 21.09 -16.79
N LEU A 470 34.54 19.91 -17.36
CA LEU A 470 35.56 18.86 -17.51
C LEU A 470 36.68 19.27 -18.48
N GLN A 471 36.36 19.98 -19.56
CA GLN A 471 37.38 20.50 -20.48
C GLN A 471 38.25 21.57 -19.82
N LEU A 472 37.68 22.46 -18.98
CA LEU A 472 38.46 23.40 -18.17
C LEU A 472 39.39 22.68 -17.19
N ILE A 473 38.91 21.67 -16.45
CA ILE A 473 39.75 20.86 -15.55
C ILE A 473 40.91 20.20 -16.31
N LYS A 474 40.65 19.71 -17.53
CA LYS A 474 41.66 19.11 -18.40
C LYS A 474 42.73 20.11 -18.83
N ASP A 475 42.33 21.28 -19.29
CA ASP A 475 43.24 22.28 -19.87
C ASP A 475 44.01 23.04 -18.77
N SER A 476 43.38 23.33 -17.62
CA SER A 476 44.03 23.93 -16.45
C SER A 476 44.93 22.96 -15.68
N SER A 477 44.67 21.65 -15.77
CA SER A 477 45.43 20.56 -15.10
C SER A 477 45.78 20.86 -13.62
N PRO A 478 44.77 21.09 -12.75
CA PRO A 478 45.00 21.39 -11.33
C PRO A 478 45.60 20.21 -10.56
N GLU A 479 46.20 20.47 -9.38
CA GLU A 479 46.79 19.42 -8.54
C GLU A 479 45.75 18.44 -7.97
N SER A 480 44.55 18.95 -7.65
CA SER A 480 43.42 18.16 -7.17
C SER A 480 42.09 18.81 -7.53
N VAL A 481 41.07 17.98 -7.75
CA VAL A 481 39.65 18.35 -7.80
C VAL A 481 38.83 17.40 -6.92
N GLU A 482 39.47 16.80 -5.91
CA GLU A 482 38.90 15.66 -5.17
C GLU A 482 37.70 16.02 -4.27
N TYR A 483 37.42 17.31 -4.13
CA TYR A 483 36.33 17.91 -3.37
C TYR A 483 35.23 18.50 -4.27
N TYR A 484 35.28 18.22 -5.58
CA TYR A 484 34.27 18.65 -6.54
C TYR A 484 33.18 17.58 -6.66
N GLU A 485 31.95 17.97 -6.37
CA GLU A 485 30.75 17.17 -6.59
C GLU A 485 29.91 17.80 -7.71
N VAL A 486 29.51 17.00 -8.69
CA VAL A 486 28.78 17.46 -9.88
C VAL A 486 27.46 16.72 -10.00
N PHE A 487 26.38 17.47 -10.17
CA PHE A 487 25.02 16.99 -10.21
C PHE A 487 24.39 17.35 -11.55
N ILE A 488 24.05 16.34 -12.35
CA ILE A 488 23.59 16.51 -13.74
C ILE A 488 22.14 16.04 -13.86
N ARG A 489 21.20 16.96 -14.02
CA ARG A 489 19.79 16.61 -14.25
C ARG A 489 19.58 16.15 -15.68
N HIS A 490 19.38 14.85 -15.86
CA HIS A 490 19.25 14.19 -17.16
C HIS A 490 18.62 12.80 -17.06
N ASP A 491 18.05 12.30 -18.15
CA ASP A 491 17.75 10.88 -18.35
C ASP A 491 19.00 10.02 -18.09
N PHE A 492 18.89 9.05 -17.18
CA PHE A 492 19.99 8.23 -16.69
C PHE A 492 20.62 7.34 -17.78
N GLU A 493 19.80 6.62 -18.54
CA GLU A 493 20.26 5.68 -19.57
C GLU A 493 20.95 6.42 -20.72
N LYS A 494 20.50 7.66 -21.01
CA LYS A 494 21.10 8.53 -22.05
C LYS A 494 22.37 9.23 -21.58
N ALA A 495 22.43 9.73 -20.33
CA ALA A 495 23.61 10.45 -19.82
C ALA A 495 24.76 9.51 -19.44
N LYS A 496 24.47 8.36 -18.83
CA LYS A 496 25.44 7.37 -18.35
C LYS A 496 26.63 7.10 -19.29
N PRO A 497 26.45 6.67 -20.55
CA PRO A 497 27.57 6.39 -21.44
C PRO A 497 28.39 7.64 -21.80
N LEU A 498 27.77 8.84 -21.82
CA LEU A 498 28.44 10.10 -22.10
C LEU A 498 29.28 10.56 -20.91
N VAL A 499 28.77 10.40 -19.69
CA VAL A 499 29.49 10.68 -18.43
C VAL A 499 30.66 9.73 -18.24
N ASP A 500 30.44 8.41 -18.41
CA ASP A 500 31.50 7.39 -18.35
C ASP A 500 32.62 7.70 -19.38
N THR A 501 32.25 8.13 -20.60
CA THR A 501 33.22 8.50 -21.63
C THR A 501 34.01 9.76 -21.23
N ALA A 502 33.34 10.82 -20.77
CA ALA A 502 33.99 12.08 -20.43
C ALA A 502 34.95 11.92 -19.24
N LEU A 503 34.54 11.17 -18.20
CA LEU A 503 35.40 10.85 -17.06
C LEU A 503 36.58 9.95 -17.42
N SER A 504 36.46 9.07 -18.43
CA SER A 504 37.61 8.26 -18.89
C SER A 504 38.77 9.10 -19.45
N HIS A 505 38.49 10.32 -19.94
CA HIS A 505 39.52 11.27 -20.38
C HIS A 505 40.17 12.06 -19.23
N LEU A 506 39.66 11.89 -18.00
CA LEU A 506 40.15 12.51 -16.77
C LEU A 506 40.46 11.47 -15.68
N ALA A 507 40.79 10.23 -16.07
CA ALA A 507 41.00 9.10 -15.16
C ALA A 507 42.14 9.25 -14.12
N ASN A 508 42.88 10.35 -14.12
CA ASN A 508 43.81 10.72 -13.04
C ASN A 508 43.11 11.44 -11.86
N TYR A 509 41.87 11.90 -12.05
CA TYR A 509 41.11 12.71 -11.09
C TYR A 509 39.91 11.95 -10.51
N LYS A 510 39.67 12.12 -9.21
CA LYS A 510 38.48 11.61 -8.50
C LYS A 510 37.43 12.72 -8.44
N ILE A 511 36.59 12.83 -9.47
CA ILE A 511 35.44 13.76 -9.51
C ILE A 511 34.17 12.97 -9.16
N ALA A 512 33.40 13.39 -8.17
CA ALA A 512 32.13 12.76 -7.86
C ALA A 512 31.05 13.30 -8.80
N VAL A 513 30.49 12.44 -9.67
CA VAL A 513 29.45 12.82 -10.63
C VAL A 513 28.20 11.97 -10.41
N TYR A 514 27.08 12.65 -10.10
CA TYR A 514 25.77 12.06 -9.85
C TYR A 514 24.80 12.49 -10.96
N ILE A 515 24.07 11.54 -11.55
CA ILE A 515 23.03 11.82 -12.57
C ILE A 515 21.65 11.83 -11.91
N LEU A 516 20.99 12.98 -11.95
CA LEU A 516 19.66 13.21 -11.38
C LEU A 516 18.58 12.96 -12.45
N ASP A 517 18.13 11.72 -12.56
CA ASP A 517 16.96 11.34 -13.35
C ASP A 517 15.72 11.42 -12.45
N ASP A 518 14.89 12.46 -12.66
CA ASP A 518 13.74 12.77 -11.79
C ASP A 518 12.79 11.58 -11.61
N ASP A 519 12.46 10.91 -12.71
CA ASP A 519 11.46 9.85 -12.73
C ASP A 519 11.99 8.56 -12.09
N LYS A 520 13.26 8.24 -12.36
CA LYS A 520 13.98 7.12 -11.74
C LYS A 520 14.07 7.32 -10.22
N GLN A 521 14.49 8.50 -9.77
CA GLN A 521 14.66 8.79 -8.36
C GLN A 521 13.33 8.79 -7.60
N ALA A 522 12.24 9.28 -8.19
CA ALA A 522 10.91 9.22 -7.58
C ALA A 522 10.47 7.77 -7.34
N ALA A 523 10.62 6.89 -8.33
CA ALA A 523 10.32 5.46 -8.19
C ALA A 523 11.21 4.77 -7.15
N GLN A 524 12.54 4.99 -7.21
CA GLN A 524 13.49 4.42 -6.26
C GLN A 524 13.23 4.88 -4.82
N GLN A 525 12.86 6.14 -4.62
CA GLN A 525 12.50 6.72 -3.32
C GLN A 525 11.24 6.06 -2.76
N LEU A 526 10.15 5.98 -3.52
CA LEU A 526 8.92 5.31 -3.06
C LEU A 526 9.20 3.87 -2.62
N LEU A 527 9.86 3.09 -3.48
CA LEU A 527 9.98 1.65 -3.29
C LEU A 527 11.01 1.27 -2.21
N SER A 528 11.94 2.16 -1.84
CA SER A 528 12.89 1.95 -0.74
C SER A 528 12.44 2.57 0.60
N PHE A 529 11.75 3.71 0.57
CA PHE A 529 11.26 4.39 1.78
C PHE A 529 9.93 3.79 2.26
N HIS A 530 9.12 3.26 1.33
CA HIS A 530 7.79 2.69 1.57
C HIS A 530 7.63 1.28 0.93
N PRO A 531 8.42 0.26 1.35
CA PRO A 531 8.60 -0.98 0.59
C PRO A 531 7.35 -1.82 0.29
N LEU A 532 7.36 -2.46 -0.89
CA LEU A 532 6.25 -3.27 -1.42
C LEU A 532 5.88 -4.48 -0.56
N PHE A 533 6.78 -4.95 0.32
CA PHE A 533 6.48 -6.06 1.22
C PHE A 533 5.55 -5.70 2.40
N TYR A 534 5.17 -4.42 2.57
CA TYR A 534 4.33 -4.01 3.70
C TYR A 534 2.98 -4.76 3.83
N PRO A 535 2.20 -5.05 2.77
CA PRO A 535 0.96 -5.83 2.89
C PRO A 535 1.21 -7.27 3.36
N VAL A 536 2.34 -7.85 2.98
CA VAL A 536 2.72 -9.24 3.29
C VAL A 536 3.52 -9.38 4.60
N LYS A 537 3.85 -8.28 5.29
CA LYS A 537 4.64 -8.29 6.55
C LYS A 537 4.03 -9.06 7.74
N SER A 538 2.77 -9.49 7.60
CA SER A 538 2.08 -10.32 8.60
C SER A 538 1.98 -11.80 8.21
N ILE A 539 2.55 -12.21 7.07
CA ILE A 539 2.65 -13.62 6.66
C ILE A 539 3.68 -14.32 7.54
N ASN A 540 3.35 -15.53 8.00
CA ASN A 540 4.31 -16.41 8.65
C ASN A 540 4.77 -17.42 7.60
N PHE A 541 6.04 -17.31 7.22
CA PHE A 541 6.67 -18.10 6.16
C PHE A 541 6.98 -19.54 6.56
N ASN A 542 6.92 -19.87 7.86
CA ASN A 542 7.30 -21.17 8.40
C ASN A 542 6.20 -22.24 8.26
N LEU A 543 5.05 -21.91 7.66
CA LEU A 543 3.97 -22.88 7.47
C LEU A 543 4.36 -23.86 6.34
N PRO A 544 4.43 -25.18 6.60
CA PRO A 544 4.73 -26.17 5.55
C PRO A 544 3.63 -26.28 4.46
N ALA A 545 2.58 -25.45 4.56
CA ALA A 545 1.56 -25.18 3.54
C ALA A 545 2.12 -25.16 2.11
N ILE A 546 3.20 -24.39 1.88
CA ILE A 546 3.75 -24.16 0.53
C ILE A 546 4.46 -25.42 -0.03
N GLN A 547 5.02 -26.28 0.84
CA GLN A 547 5.52 -27.61 0.45
C GLN A 547 4.41 -28.66 0.29
N THR A 548 3.17 -28.35 0.68
CA THR A 548 2.01 -29.27 0.60
C THR A 548 1.00 -28.93 -0.51
N GLY A 549 1.35 -28.04 -1.43
CA GLY A 549 0.52 -27.72 -2.60
C GLY A 549 -0.66 -26.79 -2.32
N GLN A 550 -0.55 -25.90 -1.32
CA GLN A 550 -1.45 -24.75 -1.23
C GLN A 550 -0.98 -23.65 -2.20
N GLU A 551 -1.91 -22.89 -2.77
CA GLU A 551 -1.58 -21.71 -3.60
C GLU A 551 -0.77 -20.68 -2.79
N ARG A 552 0.23 -20.08 -3.42
CA ARG A 552 1.09 -19.10 -2.76
C ARG A 552 0.35 -17.76 -2.62
N PRO A 553 0.61 -16.99 -1.55
CA PRO A 553 0.12 -15.62 -1.44
C PRO A 553 0.58 -14.77 -2.64
N ILE A 554 -0.36 -14.13 -3.34
CA ILE A 554 -0.06 -13.21 -4.45
C ILE A 554 0.14 -11.80 -3.90
N LEU A 555 1.30 -11.18 -4.12
CA LEU A 555 1.51 -9.75 -3.92
C LEU A 555 1.31 -9.02 -5.26
N ASN A 556 0.32 -8.13 -5.30
CA ASN A 556 0.00 -7.35 -6.49
C ASN A 556 0.34 -5.86 -6.31
N PHE A 557 1.30 -5.37 -7.09
CA PHE A 557 1.64 -3.95 -7.19
C PHE A 557 0.88 -3.33 -8.37
N THR A 558 0.00 -2.37 -8.10
CA THR A 558 -0.87 -1.76 -9.11
C THR A 558 -0.45 -0.32 -9.38
N VAL A 559 0.02 -0.04 -10.59
CA VAL A 559 0.42 1.29 -11.06
C VAL A 559 -0.74 1.88 -11.87
N LEU A 560 -1.20 3.08 -11.50
CA LEU A 560 -2.18 3.86 -12.26
C LEU A 560 -1.47 5.01 -12.96
N GLY A 561 -1.26 4.87 -14.27
CA GLY A 561 -0.55 5.82 -15.12
C GLY A 561 0.38 5.15 -16.13
N ASP A 562 0.64 5.87 -17.22
CA ASP A 562 1.50 5.50 -18.35
C ASP A 562 2.65 6.52 -18.57
N THR A 563 3.00 7.26 -17.51
CA THR A 563 4.10 8.24 -17.51
C THR A 563 5.49 7.58 -17.44
N ARG A 564 6.55 8.37 -17.63
CA ARG A 564 7.93 7.90 -17.43
C ARG A 564 8.24 7.51 -15.97
N VAL A 565 7.52 8.08 -14.99
CA VAL A 565 7.56 7.61 -13.59
C VAL A 565 6.91 6.23 -13.47
N ALA A 566 5.80 5.98 -14.14
CA ALA A 566 5.17 4.65 -14.18
C ALA A 566 6.11 3.59 -14.82
N GLU A 567 6.92 3.95 -15.82
CA GLU A 567 7.92 3.04 -16.41
C GLU A 567 8.96 2.63 -15.37
N TRP A 568 9.54 3.61 -14.66
CA TRP A 568 10.50 3.34 -13.60
C TRP A 568 9.88 2.62 -12.40
N LEU A 569 8.62 2.88 -12.05
CA LEU A 569 7.91 2.12 -11.01
C LEU A 569 7.79 0.63 -11.38
N VAL A 570 7.41 0.31 -12.63
CA VAL A 570 7.38 -1.08 -13.12
C VAL A 570 8.78 -1.70 -13.14
N ARG A 571 9.79 -0.98 -13.64
CA ARG A 571 11.17 -1.48 -13.75
C ARG A 571 11.85 -1.69 -12.41
N GLU A 572 11.68 -0.77 -11.45
CA GLU A 572 12.27 -0.91 -10.12
C GLU A 572 11.52 -1.92 -9.25
N ALA A 573 10.18 -1.99 -9.36
CA ALA A 573 9.42 -3.05 -8.70
C ALA A 573 9.80 -4.44 -9.22
N PHE A 574 10.05 -4.63 -10.52
CA PHE A 574 10.39 -5.93 -11.09
C PHE A 574 11.59 -6.62 -10.41
N TRP A 575 12.57 -5.84 -9.91
CA TRP A 575 13.74 -6.40 -9.22
C TRP A 575 13.71 -6.27 -7.70
N MET A 576 12.95 -5.34 -7.14
CA MET A 576 12.68 -5.32 -5.69
C MET A 576 11.64 -6.38 -5.27
N MET A 577 10.77 -6.83 -6.18
CA MET A 577 9.80 -7.90 -5.93
C MET A 577 10.45 -9.29 -6.05
N GLY A 578 10.80 -9.84 -4.88
CA GLY A 578 11.27 -11.20 -4.70
C GLY A 578 11.37 -11.55 -3.22
N PHE A 579 11.16 -12.82 -2.89
CA PHE A 579 11.22 -13.34 -1.52
C PHE A 579 11.97 -14.67 -1.55
N LYS A 580 12.71 -15.00 -0.49
CA LYS A 580 13.42 -16.29 -0.39
C LYS A 580 12.43 -17.46 -0.53
N ASP A 581 12.91 -18.61 -1.01
CA ASP A 581 12.14 -19.83 -1.27
C ASP A 581 10.87 -19.62 -2.16
N ASP A 582 10.84 -18.55 -2.99
CA ASP A 582 9.71 -18.11 -3.85
C ASP A 582 8.33 -18.10 -3.15
N LEU A 583 8.29 -17.78 -1.85
CA LEU A 583 7.12 -17.98 -0.97
C LEU A 583 5.89 -17.12 -1.28
N ILE A 584 6.01 -16.15 -2.19
CA ILE A 584 4.99 -15.18 -2.61
C ILE A 584 5.06 -15.05 -4.12
N GLU A 585 3.93 -15.22 -4.82
CA GLU A 585 3.83 -14.94 -6.26
C GLU A 585 3.77 -13.42 -6.46
N ASN A 586 4.53 -12.88 -7.42
CA ASN A 586 4.66 -11.44 -7.63
C ASN A 586 3.99 -10.99 -8.94
N ARG A 587 3.10 -9.99 -8.85
CA ARG A 587 2.42 -9.41 -10.02
C ARG A 587 2.52 -7.89 -10.03
N ILE A 588 2.74 -7.34 -11.22
CA ILE A 588 2.74 -5.90 -11.50
C ILE A 588 1.62 -5.63 -12.50
N THR A 589 0.63 -4.85 -12.10
CA THR A 589 -0.54 -4.50 -12.92
C THR A 589 -0.49 -3.02 -13.25
N VAL A 590 -0.48 -2.65 -14.53
CA VAL A 590 -0.59 -1.25 -14.98
C VAL A 590 -2.02 -1.00 -15.47
N LEU A 591 -2.68 0.01 -14.90
CA LEU A 591 -4.00 0.49 -15.29
C LEU A 591 -3.82 1.89 -15.90
N ALA A 592 -4.07 2.06 -17.18
CA ALA A 592 -3.93 3.35 -17.86
C ALA A 592 -4.77 3.40 -19.14
N ASN A 593 -4.92 4.57 -19.77
CA ASN A 593 -5.73 4.72 -20.99
C ASN A 593 -5.23 3.83 -22.15
N ALA A 594 -3.93 3.52 -22.19
CA ALA A 594 -3.31 2.57 -23.12
C ALA A 594 -2.35 1.60 -22.39
N GLY A 595 -2.77 1.09 -21.24
CA GLY A 595 -1.98 0.22 -20.36
C GLY A 595 -1.40 -1.03 -21.05
N GLU A 596 -2.13 -1.66 -21.98
CA GLU A 596 -1.62 -2.81 -22.75
C GLU A 596 -0.44 -2.40 -23.65
N GLN A 597 -0.60 -1.34 -24.43
CA GLN A 597 0.46 -0.82 -25.32
C GLN A 597 1.67 -0.30 -24.52
N PHE A 598 1.43 0.33 -23.36
CA PHE A 598 2.48 0.78 -22.46
C PHE A 598 3.35 -0.39 -21.96
N VAL A 599 2.72 -1.48 -21.47
CA VAL A 599 3.46 -2.68 -21.02
C VAL A 599 4.12 -3.41 -22.20
N MET A 600 3.55 -3.38 -23.41
CA MET A 600 4.25 -3.87 -24.61
C MET A 600 5.51 -3.04 -24.92
N ASN A 601 5.46 -1.72 -24.78
CA ASN A 601 6.63 -0.85 -25.01
C ASN A 601 7.76 -1.15 -24.02
N ILE A 602 7.46 -1.37 -22.73
CA ILE A 602 8.43 -1.79 -21.72
C ILE A 602 9.05 -3.13 -22.12
N LYS A 603 8.23 -4.14 -22.44
CA LYS A 603 8.70 -5.48 -22.85
C LYS A 603 9.49 -5.46 -24.16
N SER A 604 9.27 -4.49 -25.05
CA SER A 604 10.06 -4.32 -26.27
C SER A 604 11.42 -3.64 -26.03
N GLN A 605 11.55 -2.81 -25.00
CA GLN A 605 12.83 -2.18 -24.62
C GLN A 605 13.68 -3.08 -23.70
N TYR A 606 13.01 -3.88 -22.86
CA TYR A 606 13.63 -4.74 -21.84
C TYR A 606 13.15 -6.19 -22.04
N PRO A 607 13.62 -6.90 -23.08
CA PRO A 607 13.03 -8.16 -23.54
C PRO A 607 13.05 -9.30 -22.50
N GLY A 608 13.96 -9.28 -21.53
CA GLY A 608 13.96 -10.24 -20.41
C GLY A 608 12.81 -10.04 -19.41
N MET A 609 12.12 -8.89 -19.41
CA MET A 609 10.93 -8.63 -18.58
C MET A 609 9.63 -9.22 -19.18
N ALA A 610 9.71 -9.86 -20.36
CA ALA A 610 8.57 -10.53 -20.97
C ALA A 610 8.49 -12.00 -20.51
N LYS A 611 7.35 -12.38 -19.93
CA LYS A 611 7.07 -13.73 -19.43
C LYS A 611 7.33 -14.78 -20.52
N GLY A 612 8.24 -15.72 -20.25
CA GLY A 612 8.64 -16.80 -21.17
C GLY A 612 9.82 -16.50 -22.08
N ASN A 613 10.32 -15.26 -22.16
CA ASN A 613 11.57 -14.96 -22.89
C ASN A 613 12.83 -15.44 -22.13
N LEU A 614 12.72 -15.57 -20.80
CA LEU A 614 13.77 -16.12 -19.93
C LEU A 614 13.13 -17.13 -18.97
N ASN A 615 13.87 -18.20 -18.71
CA ASN A 615 13.64 -19.16 -17.63
C ASN A 615 15.01 -19.49 -17.04
N ILE A 616 15.19 -19.24 -15.74
CA ILE A 616 16.43 -19.47 -15.01
C ILE A 616 16.06 -20.22 -13.73
N ASP A 617 16.70 -21.36 -13.50
CA ASP A 617 16.35 -22.24 -12.38
C ASP A 617 16.58 -21.52 -11.04
N GLY A 618 15.56 -21.54 -10.17
CA GLY A 618 15.56 -20.84 -8.89
C GLY A 618 15.32 -19.33 -8.94
N ILE A 619 14.84 -18.76 -10.07
CA ILE A 619 14.52 -17.33 -10.19
C ILE A 619 13.11 -17.12 -10.76
N GLU A 620 12.11 -16.91 -9.90
CA GLU A 620 10.76 -16.52 -10.34
C GLU A 620 10.68 -15.04 -10.72
N PHE A 621 10.35 -14.75 -11.98
CA PHE A 621 10.15 -13.39 -12.49
C PHE A 621 8.70 -12.90 -12.26
N PRO A 622 8.48 -11.66 -11.75
CA PRO A 622 7.14 -11.11 -11.60
C PRO A 622 6.39 -11.05 -12.93
N ASP A 623 5.09 -11.38 -12.91
CA ASP A 623 4.24 -11.19 -14.10
C ASP A 623 3.87 -9.72 -14.25
N ILE A 624 3.86 -9.21 -15.48
CA ILE A 624 3.59 -7.80 -15.78
C ILE A 624 2.41 -7.73 -16.76
N LYS A 625 1.27 -7.19 -16.32
CA LYS A 625 0.07 -7.03 -17.14
C LYS A 625 -0.30 -5.56 -17.29
N GLY A 626 -0.56 -5.13 -18.53
CA GLY A 626 -1.26 -3.88 -18.81
C GLY A 626 -2.77 -4.11 -18.94
N ILE A 627 -3.57 -3.11 -18.57
CA ILE A 627 -5.02 -3.10 -18.74
C ILE A 627 -5.45 -1.69 -19.14
N ASP A 628 -6.20 -1.59 -20.24
CA ASP A 628 -6.73 -0.33 -20.75
C ASP A 628 -7.96 0.10 -19.93
N ILE A 629 -7.87 1.26 -19.25
CA ILE A 629 -8.88 1.80 -18.34
C ILE A 629 -9.00 3.31 -18.45
N ASP A 630 -10.23 3.78 -18.65
CA ASP A 630 -10.65 5.17 -18.41
C ASP A 630 -11.02 5.35 -16.93
N TYR A 631 -10.26 6.17 -16.20
CA TYR A 631 -10.45 6.44 -14.77
C TYR A 631 -11.77 7.16 -14.43
N SER A 632 -12.41 7.82 -15.40
CA SER A 632 -13.70 8.48 -15.21
C SER A 632 -14.85 7.46 -15.18
N SER A 633 -14.70 6.36 -15.92
CA SER A 633 -15.71 5.30 -16.06
C SER A 633 -15.85 4.37 -14.83
N PRO A 634 -16.95 3.61 -14.72
CA PRO A 634 -17.10 2.54 -13.72
C PRO A 634 -16.10 1.38 -13.85
N THR A 635 -15.36 1.26 -14.97
CA THR A 635 -14.44 0.14 -15.21
C THR A 635 -13.29 0.09 -14.21
N LEU A 636 -12.85 1.25 -13.70
CA LEU A 636 -11.85 1.35 -12.64
C LEU A 636 -12.30 0.63 -11.35
N TYR A 637 -13.56 0.81 -10.94
CA TYR A 637 -14.09 0.12 -9.75
C TYR A 637 -14.16 -1.39 -9.98
N ARG A 638 -14.64 -1.83 -11.15
CA ARG A 638 -14.67 -3.26 -11.51
C ARG A 638 -13.27 -3.86 -11.44
N GLN A 639 -12.26 -3.20 -12.00
CA GLN A 639 -10.90 -3.73 -12.00
C GLN A 639 -10.28 -3.77 -10.59
N ILE A 640 -10.49 -2.75 -9.76
CA ILE A 640 -10.05 -2.76 -8.35
C ILE A 640 -10.74 -3.92 -7.59
N ALA A 641 -12.03 -4.15 -7.82
CA ALA A 641 -12.76 -5.27 -7.21
C ALA A 641 -12.24 -6.64 -7.70
N GLU A 642 -11.92 -6.79 -8.98
CA GLU A 642 -11.27 -8.00 -9.52
C GLU A 642 -9.91 -8.26 -8.85
N LEU A 643 -9.07 -7.22 -8.68
CA LEU A 643 -7.76 -7.34 -8.01
C LEU A 643 -7.92 -7.70 -6.51
N LEU A 644 -8.89 -7.11 -5.81
CA LEU A 644 -9.25 -7.43 -4.41
C LEU A 644 -9.90 -8.82 -4.22
N ASN A 645 -10.33 -9.46 -5.31
CA ASN A 645 -10.81 -10.84 -5.30
C ASN A 645 -9.68 -11.83 -5.61
N VAL A 646 -8.70 -11.44 -6.44
CA VAL A 646 -7.48 -12.22 -6.70
C VAL A 646 -6.55 -12.27 -5.49
N SER A 647 -6.39 -11.15 -4.77
CA SER A 647 -5.61 -11.10 -3.53
C SER A 647 -6.06 -9.99 -2.60
N ARG A 648 -5.80 -10.16 -1.31
CA ARG A 648 -5.88 -9.06 -0.32
C ARG A 648 -4.56 -8.30 -0.15
N TYR A 649 -3.45 -8.81 -0.69
CA TYR A 649 -2.12 -8.22 -0.55
C TYR A 649 -1.85 -7.32 -1.76
N ASN A 650 -2.40 -6.11 -1.72
CA ASN A 650 -2.24 -5.11 -2.78
C ASN A 650 -1.46 -3.90 -2.29
N TYR A 651 -0.77 -3.25 -3.23
CA TYR A 651 -0.16 -1.94 -3.06
C TYR A 651 -0.52 -1.13 -4.31
N PHE A 652 -1.13 0.04 -4.13
CA PHE A 652 -1.52 0.92 -5.24
C PHE A 652 -0.58 2.13 -5.30
N VAL A 653 -0.23 2.57 -6.51
CA VAL A 653 0.49 3.81 -6.76
C VAL A 653 -0.15 4.57 -7.92
N VAL A 654 -0.33 5.87 -7.78
CA VAL A 654 -0.82 6.76 -8.85
C VAL A 654 0.34 7.60 -9.37
N ALA A 655 0.53 7.62 -10.69
CA ALA A 655 1.64 8.29 -11.37
C ALA A 655 1.20 8.81 -12.75
N THR A 656 0.15 9.64 -12.77
CA THR A 656 -0.28 10.48 -13.89
C THR A 656 0.47 11.83 -13.88
N ASP A 657 0.23 12.71 -14.86
CA ASP A 657 1.04 13.92 -15.07
C ASP A 657 0.80 15.07 -14.07
N SER A 658 -0.35 15.11 -13.38
CA SER A 658 -0.75 16.22 -12.49
C SER A 658 -0.81 15.79 -11.02
N ASP A 659 -0.13 16.53 -10.14
CA ASP A 659 -0.08 16.25 -8.70
C ASP A 659 -1.48 16.30 -8.03
N GLU A 660 -2.36 17.22 -8.46
CA GLU A 660 -3.74 17.32 -7.95
C GLU A 660 -4.61 16.14 -8.43
N GLU A 661 -4.44 15.69 -9.68
CA GLU A 661 -5.16 14.53 -10.23
C GLU A 661 -4.66 13.23 -9.58
N ASN A 662 -3.34 13.13 -9.34
CA ASN A 662 -2.73 12.03 -8.60
C ASN A 662 -3.32 11.91 -7.18
N LEU A 663 -3.45 13.02 -6.46
CA LEU A 663 -4.09 13.05 -5.15
C LEU A 663 -5.57 12.67 -5.23
N SER A 664 -6.34 13.26 -6.15
CA SER A 664 -7.77 13.00 -6.32
C SER A 664 -8.06 11.54 -6.65
N LEU A 665 -7.27 10.94 -7.56
CA LEU A 665 -7.38 9.54 -7.93
C LEU A 665 -6.92 8.61 -6.79
N ALA A 666 -5.92 9.00 -5.99
CA ALA A 666 -5.52 8.25 -4.80
C ALA A 666 -6.60 8.24 -3.70
N MET A 667 -7.28 9.37 -3.49
CA MET A 667 -8.47 9.44 -2.62
C MET A 667 -9.59 8.54 -3.18
N LYS A 668 -9.90 8.63 -4.48
CA LYS A 668 -10.88 7.75 -5.14
C LYS A 668 -10.56 6.26 -4.96
N ILE A 669 -9.30 5.85 -5.12
CA ILE A 669 -8.86 4.46 -4.84
C ILE A 669 -9.14 4.12 -3.37
N LYS A 670 -8.71 4.96 -2.42
CA LYS A 670 -8.88 4.71 -0.99
C LYS A 670 -10.34 4.51 -0.60
N GLU A 671 -11.25 5.32 -1.15
CA GLU A 671 -12.70 5.12 -1.00
C GLU A 671 -13.18 3.78 -1.56
N LEU A 672 -12.79 3.41 -2.78
CA LEU A 672 -13.23 2.16 -3.41
C LEU A 672 -12.72 0.92 -2.66
N LEU A 673 -11.50 0.98 -2.09
CA LEU A 673 -10.95 -0.04 -1.19
C LEU A 673 -11.80 -0.20 0.08
N ILE A 674 -12.15 0.92 0.72
CA ILE A 674 -12.97 0.93 1.94
C ILE A 674 -14.40 0.42 1.64
N ARG A 675 -15.05 0.92 0.58
CA ARG A 675 -16.39 0.49 0.15
C ARG A 675 -16.42 -1.02 -0.09
N ASN A 676 -15.45 -1.57 -0.85
CA ASN A 676 -15.35 -3.02 -1.07
C ASN A 676 -15.15 -3.79 0.25
N SER A 677 -14.25 -3.33 1.13
CA SER A 677 -14.01 -3.93 2.46
C SER A 677 -15.28 -3.97 3.32
N VAL A 678 -16.10 -2.92 3.28
CA VAL A 678 -17.39 -2.82 3.99
C VAL A 678 -18.42 -3.77 3.37
N PHE A 679 -18.68 -3.67 2.06
CA PHE A 679 -19.70 -4.47 1.37
C PHE A 679 -19.42 -5.98 1.44
N ALA A 680 -18.14 -6.37 1.38
CA ALA A 680 -17.71 -7.76 1.54
C ALA A 680 -17.51 -8.20 3.02
N ASN A 681 -17.81 -7.33 4.00
CA ASN A 681 -17.66 -7.58 5.45
C ASN A 681 -16.24 -8.05 5.85
N LYS A 682 -15.21 -7.64 5.10
CA LYS A 682 -13.83 -8.12 5.22
C LYS A 682 -13.08 -7.40 6.35
N LYS A 683 -13.48 -7.62 7.60
CA LYS A 683 -12.91 -6.99 8.81
C LYS A 683 -11.37 -7.08 8.97
N GLN A 684 -10.71 -7.94 8.22
CA GLN A 684 -9.24 -8.10 8.23
C GLN A 684 -8.52 -7.06 7.36
N GLU A 685 -9.16 -6.54 6.29
CA GLU A 685 -8.56 -5.54 5.41
C GLU A 685 -8.45 -4.17 6.11
N PHE A 686 -9.29 -3.90 7.11
CA PHE A 686 -9.16 -2.72 7.99
C PHE A 686 -7.97 -2.78 8.97
N ILE A 687 -7.37 -3.96 9.22
CA ILE A 687 -6.25 -4.15 10.17
C ILE A 687 -4.90 -3.93 9.47
N VAL A 688 -4.81 -4.28 8.19
CA VAL A 688 -3.67 -3.99 7.33
C VAL A 688 -4.24 -3.48 5.99
N PRO A 689 -4.62 -2.19 5.91
CA PRO A 689 -5.13 -1.62 4.67
C PRO A 689 -4.07 -1.67 3.57
N SER A 690 -4.51 -1.85 2.33
CA SER A 690 -3.62 -1.76 1.16
C SER A 690 -3.03 -0.34 1.09
N PRO A 691 -1.70 -0.17 0.98
CA PRO A 691 -1.10 1.13 0.77
C PRO A 691 -1.58 1.78 -0.53
N VAL A 692 -1.73 3.10 -0.50
CA VAL A 692 -2.03 3.92 -1.67
C VAL A 692 -1.02 5.07 -1.70
N ALA A 693 -0.14 5.06 -2.70
CA ALA A 693 0.84 6.10 -2.95
C ALA A 693 0.44 6.97 -4.15
N PHE A 694 0.93 8.20 -4.22
CA PHE A 694 0.65 9.11 -5.35
C PHE A 694 1.82 10.04 -5.64
N LEU A 695 2.08 10.28 -6.92
CA LEU A 695 3.15 11.16 -7.38
C LEU A 695 2.78 12.61 -7.06
N CYS A 696 3.65 13.29 -6.31
CA CYS A 696 3.49 14.69 -5.92
C CYS A 696 4.85 15.38 -5.95
N LYS A 697 5.06 16.29 -6.91
CA LYS A 697 6.29 17.08 -7.05
C LYS A 697 6.22 18.34 -6.17
N ASP A 698 5.05 18.95 -6.01
CA ASP A 698 4.82 20.09 -5.11
C ASP A 698 5.00 19.69 -3.64
N ASP A 699 5.96 20.35 -2.98
CA ASP A 699 6.32 20.09 -1.58
C ASP A 699 5.19 20.45 -0.60
N ASN A 700 4.37 21.47 -0.90
CA ASN A 700 3.28 21.95 -0.05
C ASN A 700 2.05 21.04 -0.14
N LEU A 701 1.67 20.63 -1.35
CA LEU A 701 0.57 19.68 -1.56
C LEU A 701 0.93 18.33 -0.94
N SER A 702 2.16 17.86 -1.12
CA SER A 702 2.67 16.67 -0.45
C SER A 702 2.64 16.80 1.08
N TRP A 703 3.04 17.95 1.63
CA TRP A 703 3.03 18.20 3.06
C TRP A 703 1.61 18.18 3.64
N LEU A 704 0.67 18.91 3.03
CA LEU A 704 -0.73 18.95 3.48
C LEU A 704 -1.48 17.63 3.26
N SER A 705 -1.13 16.86 2.21
CA SER A 705 -1.78 15.56 1.92
C SER A 705 -1.63 14.51 3.03
N LYS A 706 -0.58 14.64 3.85
CA LYS A 706 -0.28 13.73 4.97
C LYS A 706 -1.24 13.93 6.15
N GLU A 707 -1.79 15.14 6.29
CA GLU A 707 -2.64 15.58 7.40
C GLU A 707 -4.09 15.88 6.93
N LEU A 708 -4.55 15.21 5.86
CA LEU A 708 -5.91 15.42 5.32
C LEU A 708 -6.98 15.04 6.34
N VAL A 709 -7.76 16.04 6.73
CA VAL A 709 -8.83 15.93 7.73
C VAL A 709 -9.98 15.07 7.20
N VAL A 710 -10.43 14.13 8.03
CA VAL A 710 -11.72 13.44 7.94
C VAL A 710 -12.59 13.92 9.13
N GLU A 711 -13.85 13.52 9.23
CA GLU A 711 -14.77 13.97 10.30
C GLU A 711 -14.24 13.69 11.73
N GLN A 712 -14.84 14.39 12.72
CA GLN A 712 -14.28 14.70 14.06
C GLN A 712 -14.09 13.51 15.03
N GLU A 713 -13.44 12.41 14.62
CA GLU A 713 -12.92 11.37 15.52
C GLU A 713 -11.40 11.52 15.70
N ASP A 714 -10.99 12.32 16.68
CA ASP A 714 -9.61 12.71 16.96
C ASP A 714 -8.62 11.58 17.37
N GLU A 715 -9.02 10.30 17.44
CA GLU A 715 -8.26 9.26 18.18
C GLU A 715 -7.71 8.11 17.32
N GLY A 716 -6.47 8.30 16.86
CA GLY A 716 -5.62 7.30 16.23
C GLY A 716 -5.83 7.11 14.73
N ASP A 717 -4.99 6.29 14.10
CA ASP A 717 -4.92 6.10 12.65
C ASP A 717 -5.94 5.03 12.22
N ARG A 718 -7.23 5.37 12.26
CA ARG A 718 -8.31 4.47 11.88
C ARG A 718 -8.60 4.59 10.39
N TRP A 719 -9.03 3.49 9.78
CA TRP A 719 -9.39 3.42 8.35
C TRP A 719 -10.53 4.36 7.96
N PHE A 720 -11.28 4.89 8.94
CA PHE A 720 -12.43 5.79 8.75
C PHE A 720 -12.14 7.26 9.09
N ASN A 721 -11.04 7.58 9.82
CA ASN A 721 -10.69 8.95 10.20
C ASN A 721 -9.36 9.44 9.61
N THR A 722 -8.65 8.60 8.84
CA THR A 722 -7.38 8.96 8.19
C THR A 722 -7.31 8.48 6.75
N TRP A 723 -6.93 9.37 5.84
CA TRP A 723 -6.66 9.01 4.44
C TRP A 723 -5.44 8.12 4.29
N ASN A 724 -4.38 8.33 5.10
CA ASN A 724 -3.18 7.49 5.13
C ASN A 724 -2.63 7.22 3.71
N LEU A 725 -2.43 8.30 2.95
CA LEU A 725 -1.84 8.30 1.60
C LEU A 725 -0.33 8.55 1.68
N ILE A 726 0.41 8.06 0.68
CA ILE A 726 1.87 8.19 0.59
C ILE A 726 2.21 9.06 -0.63
N PRO A 727 2.35 10.40 -0.49
CA PRO A 727 2.95 11.20 -1.54
C PRO A 727 4.41 10.77 -1.75
N PHE A 728 4.90 10.83 -2.99
CA PHE A 728 6.31 10.58 -3.31
C PHE A 728 6.77 11.40 -4.53
N GLY A 729 8.10 11.53 -4.67
CA GLY A 729 8.74 12.23 -5.78
C GLY A 729 9.01 13.72 -5.54
N GLU A 730 8.69 14.20 -4.34
CA GLU A 730 8.79 15.60 -3.90
C GLU A 730 10.16 16.22 -4.23
N ILE A 731 10.18 17.48 -4.67
CA ILE A 731 11.43 18.16 -5.04
C ILE A 731 12.35 18.29 -3.81
N SER A 732 11.84 18.67 -2.63
CA SER A 732 12.64 18.75 -1.39
C SER A 732 13.20 17.40 -0.93
N LYS A 733 12.57 16.28 -1.29
CA LYS A 733 13.03 14.94 -0.91
C LYS A 733 14.12 14.39 -1.83
N ARG A 734 14.41 15.06 -2.95
CA ARG A 734 15.44 14.64 -3.93
C ARG A 734 16.52 15.70 -4.18
N TYR A 735 16.20 16.98 -4.04
CA TYR A 735 17.13 18.11 -4.23
C TYR A 735 17.54 18.81 -2.92
N SER A 736 17.36 18.18 -1.75
CA SER A 736 17.96 18.69 -0.51
C SER A 736 19.45 18.37 -0.44
N TRP A 737 20.19 19.14 0.37
CA TRP A 737 21.65 19.01 0.57
C TRP A 737 22.15 17.58 0.78
N ASN A 738 21.41 16.80 1.58
CA ASN A 738 21.72 15.41 1.90
C ASN A 738 21.23 14.43 0.83
N ASN A 739 20.06 14.67 0.21
CA ASN A 739 19.44 13.68 -0.67
C ASN A 739 19.87 13.80 -2.14
N ILE A 740 20.44 14.94 -2.55
CA ILE A 740 20.90 15.15 -3.94
C ILE A 740 22.07 14.23 -4.35
N THR A 741 22.82 13.70 -3.37
CA THR A 741 23.82 12.63 -3.57
C THR A 741 23.22 11.22 -3.51
N GLY A 742 21.95 11.07 -3.09
CA GLY A 742 21.32 9.78 -2.75
C GLY A 742 21.19 9.52 -1.23
N GLY A 743 21.65 10.44 -0.38
CA GLY A 743 21.47 10.38 1.08
C GLY A 743 22.07 9.13 1.74
N THR A 744 21.43 8.61 2.78
CA THR A 744 21.91 7.42 3.51
C THR A 744 21.98 6.16 2.63
N PHE A 745 21.21 6.08 1.54
CA PHE A 745 21.36 4.97 0.58
C PHE A 745 22.63 5.08 -0.26
N GLU A 746 23.16 6.29 -0.51
CA GLU A 746 24.47 6.49 -1.14
C GLU A 746 25.62 6.16 -0.18
N GLU A 747 25.48 6.50 1.10
CA GLU A 747 26.43 6.07 2.13
C GLU A 747 26.51 4.54 2.19
N LEU A 748 25.37 3.88 2.18
CA LEU A 748 25.27 2.42 2.13
C LEU A 748 25.80 1.83 0.80
N ALA A 749 25.55 2.48 -0.34
CA ALA A 749 26.07 2.07 -1.65
C ALA A 749 27.60 2.08 -1.68
N ARG A 750 28.24 3.11 -1.13
CA ARG A 750 29.71 3.17 -1.02
C ARG A 750 30.26 2.08 -0.08
N CYS A 751 29.63 1.85 1.08
CA CYS A 751 29.97 0.71 1.96
C CYS A 751 29.89 -0.63 1.21
N ILE A 752 28.81 -0.87 0.45
CA ILE A 752 28.63 -2.07 -0.38
C ILE A 752 29.70 -2.14 -1.47
N HIS A 753 30.06 -1.03 -2.10
CA HIS A 753 31.11 -1.00 -3.13
C HIS A 753 32.49 -1.35 -2.55
N TYR A 754 32.86 -0.79 -1.40
CA TYR A 754 34.11 -1.13 -0.71
C TYR A 754 34.15 -2.62 -0.34
N GLN A 755 33.04 -3.16 0.19
CA GLN A 755 32.91 -4.58 0.53
C GLN A 755 33.05 -5.48 -0.71
N TYR A 756 32.40 -5.17 -1.84
CA TYR A 756 32.55 -5.92 -3.10
C TYR A 756 33.95 -5.83 -3.72
N ASN A 757 34.72 -4.77 -3.46
CA ASN A 757 36.12 -4.68 -3.86
C ASN A 757 37.09 -5.37 -2.87
N GLY A 758 36.58 -5.93 -1.76
CA GLY A 758 37.42 -6.56 -0.73
C GLY A 758 38.20 -5.56 0.13
N VAL A 759 37.83 -4.28 0.12
CA VAL A 759 38.45 -3.24 0.94
C VAL A 759 38.17 -3.53 2.41
N THR A 760 39.22 -3.59 3.23
CA THR A 760 39.12 -3.85 4.67
C THR A 760 38.79 -2.58 5.47
N LEU A 761 38.40 -2.72 6.74
CA LEU A 761 38.28 -1.56 7.63
C LEU A 761 39.64 -0.89 7.87
N ASP A 762 40.72 -1.67 7.92
CA ASP A 762 42.10 -1.16 7.98
C ASP A 762 42.49 -0.35 6.73
N ASP A 763 42.04 -0.76 5.53
CA ASP A 763 42.25 0.00 4.29
C ASP A 763 41.60 1.40 4.37
N VAL A 764 40.40 1.49 4.95
CA VAL A 764 39.69 2.76 5.19
C VAL A 764 40.40 3.60 6.26
N ILE A 765 40.70 3.01 7.42
CA ILE A 765 41.31 3.69 8.57
C ILE A 765 42.68 4.27 8.22
N ASN A 766 43.50 3.52 7.47
CA ASN A 766 44.84 3.91 7.06
C ASN A 766 44.88 4.61 5.69
N GLN A 767 43.73 4.81 5.04
CA GLN A 767 43.57 5.41 3.71
C GLN A 767 44.55 4.81 2.67
N THR A 768 44.55 3.49 2.57
CA THR A 768 45.46 2.76 1.66
C THR A 768 45.14 3.04 0.20
N ASP A 769 46.10 2.78 -0.68
CA ASP A 769 45.89 2.94 -2.12
C ASP A 769 44.84 1.96 -2.67
N HIS A 770 44.54 0.88 -1.94
CA HIS A 770 43.43 -0.02 -2.21
C HIS A 770 42.07 0.69 -2.02
N TRP A 771 41.86 1.33 -0.86
CA TRP A 771 40.66 2.13 -0.60
C TRP A 771 40.54 3.33 -1.56
N LYS A 772 41.64 4.05 -1.82
CA LYS A 772 41.65 5.18 -2.77
C LYS A 772 41.25 4.72 -4.18
N LYS A 773 41.80 3.60 -4.64
CA LYS A 773 41.47 3.00 -5.95
C LYS A 773 39.99 2.62 -6.02
N ALA A 774 39.44 1.93 -5.02
CA ALA A 774 38.01 1.58 -4.99
C ALA A 774 37.12 2.83 -4.98
N THR A 775 37.50 3.86 -4.22
CA THR A 775 36.80 5.17 -4.19
C THR A 775 36.82 5.86 -5.55
N HIS A 776 37.93 5.81 -6.26
CA HIS A 776 38.04 6.35 -7.62
C HIS A 776 37.24 5.53 -8.64
N GLU A 777 37.36 4.19 -8.62
CA GLU A 777 36.61 3.31 -9.53
C GLU A 777 35.09 3.39 -9.32
N TYR A 778 34.62 3.71 -8.11
CA TYR A 778 33.21 4.00 -7.84
C TYR A 778 32.69 5.18 -8.68
N TYR A 779 33.32 6.36 -8.56
CA TYR A 779 32.86 7.55 -9.27
C TYR A 779 33.20 7.53 -10.77
N LEU A 780 34.29 6.87 -11.18
CA LEU A 780 34.72 6.74 -12.59
C LEU A 780 33.68 6.00 -13.47
N ARG A 781 32.77 5.20 -12.89
CA ARG A 781 31.76 4.46 -13.65
C ARG A 781 30.37 4.51 -13.04
N GLN A 782 29.42 5.05 -13.79
CA GLN A 782 27.98 5.05 -13.51
C GLN A 782 27.36 3.64 -13.48
N TYR A 783 28.08 2.59 -13.93
CA TYR A 783 27.72 1.20 -13.64
C TYR A 783 28.00 0.82 -12.18
N ASN A 784 29.14 1.22 -11.63
CA ASN A 784 29.55 0.87 -10.27
C ASN A 784 28.61 1.54 -9.25
N GLN A 785 28.29 2.82 -9.45
CA GLN A 785 27.29 3.55 -8.65
C GLN A 785 25.92 2.86 -8.69
N ASP A 786 25.30 2.72 -9.88
CA ASP A 786 23.92 2.17 -10.02
C ASP A 786 23.80 0.72 -9.53
N SER A 787 24.84 -0.11 -9.69
CA SER A 787 24.85 -1.49 -9.18
C SER A 787 24.86 -1.52 -7.65
N SER A 788 25.79 -0.77 -7.01
CA SER A 788 25.88 -0.70 -5.54
C SER A 788 24.68 0.01 -4.91
N TYR A 789 24.17 1.07 -5.56
CA TYR A 789 22.97 1.79 -5.14
C TYR A 789 21.71 0.93 -5.26
N SER A 790 21.59 0.05 -6.26
CA SER A 790 20.49 -0.94 -6.33
C SER A 790 20.48 -1.89 -5.13
N SER A 791 21.65 -2.39 -4.71
CA SER A 791 21.75 -3.27 -3.55
C SER A 791 21.44 -2.50 -2.26
N ALA A 792 21.92 -1.25 -2.12
CA ALA A 792 21.58 -0.37 -1.00
C ALA A 792 20.06 -0.11 -0.90
N LEU A 793 19.40 0.30 -1.98
CA LEU A 793 17.94 0.51 -2.04
C LEU A 793 17.15 -0.76 -1.68
N SER A 794 17.72 -1.94 -1.92
CA SER A 794 17.09 -3.23 -1.57
C SER A 794 17.27 -3.64 -0.11
N MET A 795 18.11 -2.95 0.67
CA MET A 795 18.39 -3.30 2.07
C MET A 795 17.13 -3.48 2.94
N PRO A 796 16.03 -2.73 2.78
CA PRO A 796 14.77 -3.02 3.49
C PRO A 796 14.20 -4.40 3.17
N TYR A 797 14.25 -4.80 1.89
CA TYR A 797 13.79 -6.10 1.40
C TYR A 797 14.72 -7.23 1.83
N ARG A 798 16.03 -6.96 1.95
CA ARG A 798 17.01 -7.90 2.50
C ARG A 798 16.77 -8.14 4.00
N ILE A 799 16.61 -7.07 4.80
CA ILE A 799 16.26 -7.15 6.23
C ILE A 799 14.98 -7.97 6.43
N PHE A 800 13.99 -7.84 5.54
CA PHE A 800 12.73 -8.58 5.58
C PHE A 800 12.88 -10.10 5.41
N GLN A 801 13.92 -10.58 4.70
CA GLN A 801 14.18 -12.02 4.55
C GLN A 801 14.74 -12.66 5.84
N PHE A 802 15.41 -11.89 6.70
CA PHE A 802 16.01 -12.39 7.93
C PHE A 802 14.99 -12.56 9.07
N GLN A 803 15.19 -13.60 9.87
CA GLN A 803 14.34 -13.97 11.01
C GLN A 803 15.21 -14.34 12.23
N ASP A 804 14.73 -14.12 13.46
CA ASP A 804 15.40 -14.59 14.70
C ASP A 804 15.03 -16.05 15.06
N ASP A 805 15.56 -16.60 16.17
CA ASP A 805 15.24 -17.98 16.62
C ASP A 805 13.75 -18.17 16.99
N GLU A 806 13.03 -17.10 17.35
CA GLU A 806 11.56 -17.11 17.51
C GLU A 806 10.84 -16.88 16.17
N HIS A 807 11.60 -16.81 15.07
CA HIS A 807 11.22 -16.60 13.68
C HIS A 807 10.58 -15.23 13.38
N ASN A 808 10.79 -14.24 14.26
CA ASN A 808 10.33 -12.87 14.04
C ASN A 808 11.25 -12.15 13.05
N GLN A 809 10.68 -11.30 12.20
CA GLN A 809 11.45 -10.49 11.25
C GLN A 809 12.20 -9.36 11.96
N ILE A 810 13.38 -8.98 11.43
CA ILE A 810 14.27 -7.97 12.03
C ILE A 810 13.84 -6.52 11.68
N ILE A 811 12.54 -6.29 11.46
CA ILE A 811 11.96 -4.97 11.16
C ILE A 811 11.48 -4.26 12.44
N PRO A 812 11.31 -2.92 12.46
CA PRO A 812 10.88 -2.20 13.66
C PRO A 812 9.39 -2.42 13.95
N ALA A 813 9.08 -2.86 15.17
CA ALA A 813 7.69 -3.15 15.61
C ALA A 813 6.77 -1.92 15.65
N ALA A 814 7.34 -0.71 15.59
CA ALA A 814 6.65 0.57 15.58
C ALA A 814 6.21 1.05 14.18
N TRP A 815 6.78 0.46 13.13
CA TRP A 815 6.75 1.03 11.78
C TRP A 815 5.37 1.02 11.12
N SER A 816 4.84 2.21 10.86
CA SER A 816 3.76 2.47 9.90
C SER A 816 4.34 2.81 8.54
N ILE A 817 3.72 2.35 7.44
CA ILE A 817 4.26 2.58 6.09
C ILE A 817 4.45 4.05 5.76
N CYS A 818 3.62 4.95 6.31
CA CYS A 818 3.70 6.39 6.07
C CYS A 818 5.00 7.03 6.63
N GLN A 819 5.76 6.34 7.48
CA GLN A 819 7.03 6.82 8.03
C GLN A 819 8.19 6.60 7.05
N SER A 820 8.48 7.62 6.25
CA SER A 820 9.51 7.60 5.19
C SER A 820 10.97 7.50 5.66
N THR A 821 11.24 7.74 6.96
CA THR A 821 12.59 7.84 7.54
C THR A 821 13.17 6.53 8.08
N VAL A 822 12.37 5.46 8.16
CA VAL A 822 12.74 4.22 8.89
C VAL A 822 13.88 3.43 8.24
N PHE A 823 14.05 3.55 6.93
CA PHE A 823 15.15 2.92 6.20
C PHE A 823 16.13 3.92 5.57
N SER A 824 15.81 5.21 5.60
CA SER A 824 16.56 6.30 4.95
C SER A 824 17.33 7.20 5.94
N SER A 825 17.52 6.75 7.18
CA SER A 825 18.22 7.48 8.24
C SER A 825 19.36 6.65 8.85
N VAL A 826 20.55 7.23 8.92
CA VAL A 826 21.76 6.65 9.55
C VAL A 826 21.48 6.08 10.95
N ASN A 827 20.69 6.78 11.76
CA ASN A 827 20.37 6.35 13.12
C ASN A 827 19.46 5.11 13.14
N GLN A 828 18.52 5.02 12.20
CA GLN A 828 17.62 3.88 12.07
C GLN A 828 18.34 2.66 11.43
N LEU A 829 19.28 2.85 10.51
CA LEU A 829 20.12 1.75 10.03
C LEU A 829 21.03 1.19 11.13
N LYS A 830 21.66 2.05 11.94
CA LYS A 830 22.45 1.62 13.12
C LYS A 830 21.58 0.91 14.18
N ALA A 831 20.33 1.34 14.34
CA ALA A 831 19.34 0.64 15.17
C ALA A 831 18.98 -0.76 14.62
N LEU A 832 18.82 -0.89 13.30
CA LEU A 832 18.60 -2.18 12.62
C LEU A 832 19.84 -3.10 12.73
N SER A 833 21.05 -2.56 12.63
CA SER A 833 22.30 -3.29 12.89
C SER A 833 22.36 -3.87 14.31
N ASN A 834 21.92 -3.11 15.32
CA ASN A 834 21.81 -3.61 16.70
C ASN A 834 20.74 -4.72 16.82
N ARG A 835 19.57 -4.56 16.19
CA ARG A 835 18.52 -5.59 16.13
C ARG A 835 19.02 -6.89 15.46
N PHE A 836 19.87 -6.78 14.44
CA PHE A 836 20.43 -7.89 13.67
C PHE A 836 21.22 -8.90 14.51
N SER A 837 21.77 -8.48 15.66
CA SER A 837 22.47 -9.36 16.61
C SER A 837 21.65 -10.61 17.04
N ARG A 838 20.30 -10.52 17.01
CA ARG A 838 19.40 -11.66 17.35
C ARG A 838 19.46 -12.80 16.33
N PHE A 839 19.69 -12.48 15.05
CA PHE A 839 19.91 -13.49 14.01
C PHE A 839 21.33 -14.06 14.08
N LEU A 840 22.32 -13.26 14.46
CA LEU A 840 23.71 -13.72 14.60
C LEU A 840 23.90 -14.77 15.70
N SER A 841 23.00 -14.82 16.69
CA SER A 841 22.92 -15.89 17.69
C SER A 841 22.19 -17.16 17.22
N SER A 842 21.54 -17.16 16.05
CA SER A 842 20.68 -18.27 15.61
C SER A 842 21.47 -19.52 15.25
N LYS A 843 20.88 -20.69 15.54
CA LYS A 843 21.44 -22.01 15.23
C LYS A 843 21.38 -22.36 13.74
N GLU A 844 20.39 -21.82 13.02
CA GLU A 844 20.15 -22.13 11.60
C GLU A 844 20.74 -21.06 10.67
N ARG A 845 21.43 -20.05 11.25
CA ARG A 845 22.08 -18.91 10.60
C ARG A 845 22.76 -19.26 9.27
N ALA A 846 23.58 -20.31 9.21
CA ALA A 846 24.34 -20.64 8.00
C ALA A 846 23.47 -21.09 6.81
N ASN A 847 22.31 -21.70 7.09
CA ASN A 847 21.33 -22.08 6.08
C ASN A 847 20.55 -20.86 5.57
N GLU A 848 20.18 -19.97 6.48
CA GLU A 848 19.46 -18.74 6.14
C GLU A 848 20.36 -17.71 5.44
N GLU A 849 21.65 -17.60 5.81
CA GLU A 849 22.64 -16.83 5.03
C GLU A 849 22.73 -17.32 3.57
N GLN A 850 22.72 -18.63 3.35
CA GLN A 850 22.80 -19.24 2.03
C GLN A 850 21.55 -18.91 1.18
N LYS A 851 20.35 -19.11 1.73
CA LYS A 851 19.08 -18.72 1.06
C LYS A 851 18.99 -17.24 0.73
N ILE A 852 19.52 -16.38 1.60
CA ILE A 852 19.45 -14.93 1.41
C ILE A 852 20.52 -14.47 0.40
N ALA A 853 21.61 -15.22 0.22
CA ALA A 853 22.54 -15.04 -0.91
C ALA A 853 21.92 -15.44 -2.25
N GLU A 854 21.19 -16.57 -2.29
CA GLU A 854 20.39 -16.98 -3.46
C GLU A 854 19.34 -15.91 -3.83
N TRP A 855 18.67 -15.32 -2.84
CA TRP A 855 17.75 -14.19 -3.02
C TRP A 855 18.44 -12.91 -3.54
N GLU A 856 19.61 -12.54 -3.01
CA GLU A 856 20.35 -11.34 -3.44
C GLU A 856 20.83 -11.49 -4.90
N HIS A 857 21.29 -12.68 -5.28
CA HIS A 857 21.62 -13.00 -6.67
C HIS A 857 20.39 -12.92 -7.57
N ALA A 858 19.27 -13.55 -7.18
CA ALA A 858 18.01 -13.47 -7.93
C ALA A 858 17.52 -12.02 -8.10
N ARG A 859 17.67 -11.18 -7.07
CA ARG A 859 17.43 -9.73 -7.12
C ARG A 859 18.37 -9.02 -8.10
N TRP A 860 19.67 -9.32 -8.06
CA TRP A 860 20.66 -8.73 -8.97
C TRP A 860 20.40 -9.12 -10.44
N VAL A 861 20.05 -10.38 -10.70
CA VAL A 861 19.65 -10.88 -12.03
C VAL A 861 18.43 -10.12 -12.56
N LYS A 862 17.38 -9.96 -11.75
CA LYS A 862 16.21 -9.14 -12.10
C LYS A 862 16.58 -7.68 -12.37
N TRP A 863 17.50 -7.11 -11.58
CA TRP A 863 17.97 -5.73 -11.77
C TRP A 863 18.67 -5.57 -13.12
N MET A 864 19.60 -6.46 -13.47
CA MET A 864 20.26 -6.47 -14.78
C MET A 864 19.25 -6.54 -15.94
N ILE A 865 18.24 -7.41 -15.83
CA ILE A 865 17.15 -7.53 -16.80
C ILE A 865 16.33 -6.23 -16.92
N SER A 866 16.03 -5.55 -15.81
CA SER A 866 15.35 -4.23 -15.81
C SER A 866 16.16 -3.08 -16.44
N ARG A 867 17.47 -3.30 -16.63
CA ARG A 867 18.40 -2.41 -17.36
C ARG A 867 18.66 -2.90 -18.80
N GLY A 868 17.94 -3.93 -19.25
CA GLY A 868 18.00 -4.47 -20.61
C GLY A 868 19.19 -5.37 -20.89
N TRP A 869 19.76 -6.01 -19.86
CA TRP A 869 20.76 -7.07 -20.06
C TRP A 869 20.11 -8.44 -20.27
N MET A 870 20.81 -9.29 -21.02
CA MET A 870 20.42 -10.66 -21.36
C MET A 870 21.55 -11.65 -20.98
N PRO A 871 21.24 -12.94 -20.75
CA PRO A 871 22.26 -13.94 -20.47
C PRO A 871 23.26 -14.13 -21.62
N ALA A 872 24.48 -14.53 -21.26
CA ALA A 872 25.46 -15.11 -22.16
C ALA A 872 25.73 -16.55 -21.71
N SER A 873 25.85 -17.51 -22.64
CA SER A 873 26.37 -18.83 -22.27
C SER A 873 27.87 -18.78 -21.99
N ILE A 874 28.39 -19.83 -21.34
CA ILE A 874 29.83 -19.99 -21.12
C ILE A 874 30.59 -19.94 -22.44
N ASP A 875 30.07 -20.60 -23.48
CA ASP A 875 30.73 -20.67 -24.78
C ASP A 875 30.64 -19.32 -25.56
N ASP A 876 29.59 -18.51 -25.37
CA ASP A 876 29.54 -17.13 -25.90
C ASP A 876 30.65 -16.26 -25.31
N VAL A 877 30.92 -16.41 -24.00
CA VAL A 877 31.95 -15.65 -23.29
C VAL A 877 33.35 -16.13 -23.65
N VAL A 878 33.54 -17.45 -23.79
CA VAL A 878 34.80 -18.03 -24.26
C VAL A 878 35.10 -17.57 -25.69
N PHE A 879 34.11 -17.65 -26.59
CA PHE A 879 34.24 -17.13 -27.95
C PHE A 879 34.59 -15.63 -27.98
N ALA A 880 33.92 -14.82 -27.15
CA ALA A 880 34.23 -13.40 -27.04
C ALA A 880 35.66 -13.15 -26.49
N TYR A 881 36.11 -13.94 -25.53
CA TYR A 881 37.44 -13.85 -24.94
C TYR A 881 38.55 -14.24 -25.93
N GLU A 882 38.39 -15.35 -26.64
CA GLU A 882 39.28 -15.80 -27.73
C GLU A 882 39.37 -14.77 -28.87
N ASN A 883 38.28 -14.04 -29.13
CA ASN A 883 38.24 -12.93 -30.10
C ASN A 883 38.61 -11.56 -29.49
N GLY A 884 39.19 -11.53 -28.29
CA GLY A 884 39.87 -10.36 -27.73
C GLY A 884 39.07 -9.50 -26.75
N ASN A 885 37.92 -9.94 -26.23
CA ASN A 885 37.24 -9.27 -25.12
C ASN A 885 37.90 -9.63 -23.78
N PRO A 886 38.59 -8.71 -23.07
CA PRO A 886 39.31 -9.02 -21.83
C PRO A 886 38.39 -9.10 -20.59
N ARG A 887 37.08 -9.28 -20.77
CA ARG A 887 36.07 -9.27 -19.70
C ARG A 887 35.02 -10.36 -19.94
N PRO A 888 34.40 -10.90 -18.87
CA PRO A 888 33.32 -11.89 -19.01
C PRO A 888 32.01 -11.31 -19.57
N GLN A 889 31.92 -9.99 -19.74
CA GLN A 889 30.69 -9.25 -20.06
C GLN A 889 30.84 -8.42 -21.34
N LEU A 890 29.77 -8.37 -22.14
CA LEU A 890 29.72 -7.71 -23.46
C LEU A 890 28.83 -6.47 -23.39
N PHE A 891 29.40 -5.35 -22.94
CA PHE A 891 28.68 -4.09 -22.69
C PHE A 891 27.84 -3.59 -23.89
N VAL A 892 28.38 -3.63 -25.11
CA VAL A 892 27.68 -3.10 -26.31
C VAL A 892 26.45 -3.93 -26.67
N ALA A 893 26.50 -5.25 -26.45
CA ALA A 893 25.40 -6.17 -26.68
C ALA A 893 24.50 -6.38 -25.43
N LYS A 894 24.85 -5.74 -24.31
CA LYS A 894 24.29 -5.99 -22.97
C LYS A 894 24.17 -7.49 -22.61
N LEU A 895 25.19 -8.30 -22.91
CA LEU A 895 25.23 -9.72 -22.51
C LEU A 895 26.12 -9.94 -21.28
N HIS A 896 25.63 -10.71 -20.30
CA HIS A 896 26.36 -11.02 -19.06
C HIS A 896 26.13 -12.47 -18.60
N PRO A 897 27.18 -13.27 -18.32
CA PRO A 897 27.04 -14.70 -18.05
C PRO A 897 26.46 -15.02 -16.67
N CYS A 898 26.70 -14.17 -15.67
CA CYS A 898 26.11 -14.34 -14.33
C CYS A 898 24.57 -14.13 -14.31
N ILE A 899 23.91 -13.94 -15.45
CA ILE A 899 22.44 -14.00 -15.57
C ILE A 899 22.09 -15.49 -15.71
N CYS A 900 22.31 -16.24 -14.63
CA CYS A 900 22.18 -17.69 -14.49
C CYS A 900 21.65 -18.04 -13.08
N SER A 901 21.48 -19.31 -12.72
CA SER A 901 21.13 -19.65 -11.33
C SER A 901 22.30 -19.35 -10.38
N TYR A 902 22.04 -19.29 -9.07
CA TYR A 902 23.09 -19.10 -8.07
C TYR A 902 24.16 -20.22 -8.11
N TYR A 903 23.74 -21.47 -8.32
CA TYR A 903 24.65 -22.61 -8.37
C TYR A 903 25.44 -22.70 -9.69
N ASP A 904 24.90 -22.16 -10.79
CA ASP A 904 25.63 -22.04 -12.06
C ASP A 904 26.82 -21.07 -11.97
N LEU A 905 26.83 -20.12 -11.01
CA LEU A 905 27.97 -19.21 -10.81
C LEU A 905 29.27 -19.97 -10.49
N GLN A 906 29.17 -21.11 -9.80
CA GLN A 906 30.33 -21.96 -9.54
C GLN A 906 30.82 -22.65 -10.82
N ILE A 907 29.90 -23.17 -11.64
CA ILE A 907 30.23 -23.81 -12.92
C ILE A 907 30.87 -22.79 -13.88
N LEU A 908 30.31 -21.58 -13.95
CA LEU A 908 30.84 -20.45 -14.70
C LEU A 908 32.25 -20.06 -14.24
N GLN A 909 32.49 -20.01 -12.93
CA GLN A 909 33.79 -19.70 -12.34
C GLN A 909 34.85 -20.74 -12.73
N ASP A 910 34.56 -22.03 -12.54
CA ASP A 910 35.50 -23.12 -12.85
C ASP A 910 35.78 -23.22 -14.36
N GLU A 911 34.77 -23.05 -15.21
CA GLU A 911 34.91 -23.07 -16.67
C GLU A 911 35.67 -21.85 -17.22
N LEU A 912 35.42 -20.63 -16.72
CA LEU A 912 36.17 -19.44 -17.15
C LEU A 912 37.61 -19.45 -16.63
N LEU A 913 37.87 -20.06 -15.47
CA LEU A 913 39.23 -20.33 -15.01
C LEU A 913 39.93 -21.34 -15.93
N ALA A 914 39.26 -22.44 -16.30
CA ALA A 914 39.84 -23.51 -17.12
C ALA A 914 40.06 -23.11 -18.59
N LYS A 915 39.09 -22.44 -19.23
CA LYS A 915 39.13 -22.06 -20.65
C LYS A 915 39.80 -20.72 -20.89
N CYS A 916 39.58 -19.72 -20.03
CA CYS A 916 40.05 -18.34 -20.23
C CYS A 916 41.17 -17.92 -19.26
N GLY A 917 41.56 -18.76 -18.29
CA GLY A 917 42.49 -18.37 -17.23
C GLY A 917 41.93 -17.31 -16.26
N MET A 918 40.62 -17.07 -16.28
CA MET A 918 39.98 -15.97 -15.57
C MET A 918 39.74 -16.32 -14.10
N ASN A 919 40.76 -16.13 -13.26
CA ASN A 919 40.62 -16.26 -11.81
C ASN A 919 39.83 -15.08 -11.22
N LYS A 920 38.50 -15.19 -11.26
CA LYS A 920 37.56 -14.30 -10.57
C LYS A 920 36.52 -15.15 -9.83
N ASP A 921 36.25 -14.81 -8.57
CA ASP A 921 35.11 -15.35 -7.84
C ASP A 921 33.79 -14.81 -8.42
N PHE A 922 32.80 -15.67 -8.59
CA PHE A 922 31.43 -15.30 -8.94
C PHE A 922 30.40 -15.86 -7.95
N PHE A 923 30.76 -16.85 -7.13
CA PHE A 923 29.82 -17.64 -6.31
C PHE A 923 29.79 -17.22 -4.83
N THR A 924 30.92 -16.80 -4.24
CA THR A 924 30.97 -16.49 -2.78
C THR A 924 30.65 -15.03 -2.46
N TYR A 925 30.69 -14.13 -3.45
CA TYR A 925 30.51 -12.69 -3.28
C TYR A 925 29.21 -12.31 -2.55
N ASP A 926 28.06 -12.86 -2.97
CA ASP A 926 26.78 -12.53 -2.32
C ASP A 926 26.72 -13.11 -0.91
N LEU A 927 27.19 -14.35 -0.68
CA LEU A 927 27.26 -14.92 0.66
C LEU A 927 28.15 -14.12 1.63
N LEU A 928 29.24 -13.52 1.14
CA LEU A 928 30.06 -12.58 1.91
C LEU A 928 29.32 -11.25 2.17
N ASN A 929 28.65 -10.69 1.16
CA ASN A 929 27.86 -9.45 1.29
C ASN A 929 26.66 -9.61 2.25
N ILE A 930 26.02 -10.78 2.27
CA ILE A 930 24.98 -11.15 3.23
C ILE A 930 25.56 -11.26 4.65
N ARG A 931 26.74 -11.87 4.83
CA ARG A 931 27.43 -11.96 6.13
C ARG A 931 27.81 -10.60 6.72
N ASP A 932 28.22 -9.65 5.89
CA ASP A 932 28.56 -8.29 6.30
C ASP A 932 27.34 -7.37 6.52
N THR A 933 26.11 -7.85 6.33
CA THR A 933 24.87 -7.03 6.47
C THR A 933 24.82 -6.21 7.76
N GLN A 934 25.28 -6.75 8.91
CA GLN A 934 25.33 -5.98 10.16
C GLN A 934 26.24 -4.74 10.06
N LYS A 935 27.44 -4.90 9.48
CA LYS A 935 28.44 -3.84 9.32
C LYS A 935 28.01 -2.80 8.29
N LEU A 936 27.38 -3.26 7.21
CA LEU A 936 26.78 -2.41 6.18
C LEU A 936 25.70 -1.52 6.79
N LEU A 937 24.80 -2.08 7.62
CA LEU A 937 23.79 -1.31 8.36
C LEU A 937 24.39 -0.36 9.42
N ALA A 938 25.57 -0.66 9.95
CA ALA A 938 26.31 0.25 10.84
C ALA A 938 27.11 1.35 10.10
N LEU A 939 27.25 1.23 8.76
CA LEU A 939 28.09 2.07 7.89
C LEU A 939 29.58 2.07 8.29
N GLU A 940 30.12 0.92 8.70
CA GLU A 940 31.49 0.81 9.25
C GLU A 940 32.60 1.26 8.29
N TRP A 941 32.43 1.09 6.97
CA TRP A 941 33.39 1.56 5.95
C TRP A 941 33.38 3.08 5.72
N LEU A 942 32.49 3.83 6.36
CA LEU A 942 32.46 5.30 6.37
C LEU A 942 32.62 5.88 7.78
N HIS A 943 32.21 5.11 8.80
CA HIS A 943 32.24 5.50 10.21
C HIS A 943 32.84 4.38 11.09
N PRO A 944 34.11 4.00 10.87
CA PRO A 944 34.75 2.91 11.62
C PRO A 944 34.76 3.21 13.12
N THR A 945 34.23 2.29 13.92
CA THR A 945 33.99 2.57 15.35
C THR A 945 35.29 2.62 16.16
N SER A 946 35.37 3.54 17.11
CA SER A 946 36.60 3.85 17.85
C SER A 946 37.17 2.73 18.71
N LYS A 947 36.46 1.60 18.88
CA LYS A 947 36.98 0.42 19.58
C LYS A 947 38.20 -0.19 18.89
N GLU A 948 38.26 -0.17 17.56
CA GLU A 948 39.37 -0.77 16.80
C GLU A 948 40.63 0.10 16.80
N LYS A 949 40.55 1.37 17.22
CA LYS A 949 41.73 2.24 17.46
C LYS A 949 42.55 1.88 18.72
N THR A 950 42.39 0.66 19.25
CA THR A 950 42.94 0.23 20.55
C THR A 950 43.45 -1.22 20.54
N LEU A 951 43.72 -1.79 19.36
CA LEU A 951 44.40 -3.08 19.14
C LEU A 951 45.75 -2.85 18.44
#